data_AF-A0A971U3I4-F1
#
_entry.id   AF-A0A971U3I4-F1
#
_cell.length_a   1.000
_cell.length_b   1.000
_cell.length_c   1.000
_cell.angle_alpha   90.00
_cell.angle_beta   90.00
_cell.angle_gamma   90.00
#
_symmetry.space_group_name_H-M   'P 1'
#
loop_
_entity.id
_entity.type
_entity.pdbx_description
1 polymer ?
#
loop_
_entity_poly.entity_id
_entity_poly.type
_entity_poly.pdbx_seq_one_letter_code
_entity_poly.pdbx_strand_id
1 'polypeptide(L)'
;MKIYNKRIILGLKVLFLCLCFFAIKSSSCKYDDTELRGNITSLENRLTTLEELKTSINVNIESLKAVVTSLETKNFITTIESLKDEAGKEIGYKITFQTGESITIKHGNDGIDGNDGIDGKDGADGKDGIDGEDGIDGVDGLTPIIGVAPGEDGIYYWTVDGEFMTDNQGEKIPVTGPQGEPGEDGKDGINAITPQLRINHITKIWEVSIDNGKTWTEMKDANGDFINAIGVQGPQGEKGEPGDKGDKGDKGFKGDRGFTGDMGATGATGAKGAALFKSVTYNADFVYFTLMAKDNLGNYIVLTVPRAPSITIEFADGALPVGMNFGDVLTINFTGLTSGNYNSLVAEFIQEGGAWGMETAIVPNANPCLEIAEPVFNNGVCNSTTITIKQMIETGGFEALLRVTLTDKKGNQYVASRVVKYFYSKLAAAAYNGGSYTLADEDEVQTDQIEVPAGKEFTLDLNGKTLHNTMTTHIWNADQGNWSHFTVRGKMTIKDGSPAGTGSITPDPNDCYAVDVREGGHLIIESGSYNGNRTSIYVHEGTAEIKGGKFSVQQQHPTDPYGYVIDCDNTNYLNGTAKALISGGSFVGFNPGDCPAEGPGTNFVIDGYHSYVSDGAATPKVYSVKLTQPVTSAAEFTANMAAGASSIILGADIDLTGTDITTARNQSIDLNSHKLTAKIINITADDSNNSFTNGDLELTEYIHIKSSNSTLILDNVKYKRTGNNPAILCGVQNDDTYKNNIIRIKNSSIDANSVGLGVAMTTKNTLEMENSKIENAAIGIYQDHFSTGSTIKLVNTEIMTAVPGILLNNKTGGARNILNIEGGKIHSMAGSAIEVRLTNITVKGAELSSDNTTQSYKFIQGGGSGGGYGIVLGGHALNIPFEGTYLFENNTFTLAAGPGAPKIVKYNGTGDDGLDVIQ
;
A
#
# COMPACT_ATOMS: atom_id res chain seq x y z
N MET A 1 -99.84 -72.85 -44.00
CA MET A 1 -99.68 -72.40 -42.60
C MET A 1 -98.74 -71.18 -42.58
N LYS A 2 -99.32 -69.99 -42.77
CA LYS A 2 -98.67 -68.76 -43.29
C LYS A 2 -98.12 -67.81 -42.18
N ILE A 3 -98.02 -68.25 -40.92
CA ILE A 3 -97.55 -67.43 -39.79
C ILE A 3 -96.14 -67.85 -39.29
N TYR A 4 -95.71 -69.08 -39.54
CA TYR A 4 -94.40 -69.57 -39.07
C TYR A 4 -93.20 -69.08 -39.90
N ASN A 5 -93.42 -68.64 -41.15
CA ASN A 5 -92.35 -68.15 -42.05
C ASN A 5 -91.73 -66.79 -41.67
N LYS A 6 -92.37 -65.96 -40.83
CA LYS A 6 -91.80 -64.65 -40.42
C LYS A 6 -90.94 -64.72 -39.15
N ARG A 7 -91.23 -65.64 -38.23
CA ARG A 7 -90.47 -65.78 -36.97
C ARG A 7 -89.12 -66.48 -37.15
N ILE A 8 -89.02 -67.41 -38.10
CA ILE A 8 -87.76 -68.12 -38.41
C ILE A 8 -86.75 -67.19 -39.08
N ILE A 9 -87.18 -66.30 -39.99
CA ILE A 9 -86.29 -65.33 -40.65
C ILE A 9 -85.79 -64.25 -39.68
N LEU A 10 -86.60 -63.84 -38.71
CA LEU A 10 -86.18 -62.90 -37.66
C LEU A 10 -85.16 -63.53 -36.70
N GLY A 11 -85.36 -64.81 -36.33
CA GLY A 11 -84.40 -65.59 -35.56
C GLY A 11 -83.06 -65.77 -36.28
N LEU A 12 -83.08 -65.98 -37.60
CA LEU A 12 -81.85 -66.13 -38.40
C LEU A 12 -81.06 -64.81 -38.50
N LYS A 13 -81.73 -63.65 -38.53
CA LYS A 13 -81.07 -62.33 -38.51
C LYS A 13 -80.46 -61.98 -37.15
N VAL A 14 -81.15 -62.32 -36.05
CA VAL A 14 -80.61 -62.14 -34.69
C VAL A 14 -79.41 -63.08 -34.46
N LEU A 15 -79.48 -64.31 -34.96
CA LEU A 15 -78.36 -65.26 -34.90
C LEU A 15 -77.15 -64.77 -35.71
N PHE A 16 -77.37 -64.19 -36.90
CA PHE A 16 -76.30 -63.62 -37.72
C PHE A 16 -75.66 -62.37 -37.06
N LEU A 17 -76.46 -61.51 -36.41
CA LEU A 17 -75.95 -60.35 -35.67
C LEU A 17 -75.14 -60.77 -34.42
N CYS A 18 -75.58 -61.82 -33.71
CA CYS A 18 -74.83 -62.40 -32.59
C CYS A 18 -73.52 -63.06 -33.04
N LEU A 19 -73.49 -63.72 -34.20
CA LEU A 19 -72.28 -64.28 -34.80
C LEU A 19 -71.28 -63.18 -35.21
N CYS A 20 -71.76 -62.03 -35.71
CA CYS A 20 -70.89 -60.87 -35.99
C CYS A 20 -70.29 -60.25 -34.72
N PHE A 21 -71.04 -60.19 -33.60
CA PHE A 21 -70.49 -59.72 -32.32
C PHE A 21 -69.50 -60.71 -31.68
N PHE A 22 -69.64 -62.01 -31.94
CA PHE A 22 -68.66 -63.02 -31.53
C PHE A 22 -67.37 -63.00 -32.39
N ALA A 23 -67.49 -62.63 -33.67
CA ALA A 23 -66.35 -62.43 -34.57
C ALA A 23 -65.48 -61.21 -34.19
N ILE A 24 -66.06 -60.19 -33.54
CA ILE A 24 -65.31 -58.98 -33.13
C ILE A 24 -64.55 -59.18 -31.81
N LYS A 25 -65.00 -60.08 -30.90
CA LYS A 25 -64.25 -60.46 -29.69
C LYS A 25 -63.15 -61.50 -29.90
N SER A 26 -63.07 -62.10 -31.09
CA SER A 26 -62.02 -63.06 -31.47
C SER A 26 -60.90 -62.43 -32.30
N SER A 27 -60.92 -61.09 -32.45
CA SER A 27 -59.92 -60.31 -33.20
C SER A 27 -59.09 -59.35 -32.32
N SER A 28 -59.08 -59.52 -30.99
CA SER A 28 -58.09 -58.84 -30.13
C SER A 28 -56.87 -59.75 -30.00
N CYS A 29 -55.87 -59.55 -30.87
CA CYS A 29 -54.52 -60.02 -30.56
C CYS A 29 -54.16 -59.46 -29.18
N LYS A 30 -53.85 -60.32 -28.21
CA LYS A 30 -53.24 -59.87 -26.96
C LYS A 30 -51.94 -59.18 -27.34
N TYR A 31 -51.84 -57.89 -27.07
CA TYR A 31 -50.56 -57.18 -27.18
C TYR A 31 -49.66 -57.77 -26.10
N ASP A 32 -48.71 -58.59 -26.54
CA ASP A 32 -47.72 -59.23 -25.67
C ASP A 32 -46.52 -58.30 -25.57
N ASP A 33 -46.49 -57.48 -24.52
CA ASP A 33 -45.39 -56.55 -24.23
C ASP A 33 -44.35 -57.13 -23.27
N THR A 34 -44.37 -58.46 -23.02
CA THR A 34 -43.46 -59.13 -22.08
C THR A 34 -41.99 -58.88 -22.41
N GLU A 35 -41.64 -58.87 -23.70
CA GLU A 35 -40.28 -58.57 -24.17
C GLU A 35 -39.89 -57.11 -23.91
N LEU A 36 -40.80 -56.17 -24.17
CA LEU A 36 -40.61 -54.74 -23.90
C LEU A 36 -40.42 -54.47 -22.39
N ARG A 37 -41.22 -55.12 -21.53
CA ARG A 37 -41.07 -55.04 -20.06
C ARG A 37 -39.76 -55.65 -19.59
N GLY A 38 -39.34 -56.78 -20.16
CA GLY A 38 -38.05 -57.41 -19.87
C GLY A 38 -36.86 -56.51 -20.23
N ASN A 39 -36.91 -55.87 -21.39
CA ASN A 39 -35.90 -54.91 -21.83
C ASN A 39 -35.85 -53.67 -20.93
N ILE A 40 -37.00 -53.15 -20.49
CA ILE A 40 -37.07 -52.02 -19.55
C ILE A 40 -36.43 -52.38 -18.21
N THR A 41 -36.74 -53.54 -17.62
CA THR A 41 -36.13 -53.97 -16.35
C THR A 41 -34.61 -54.19 -16.49
N SER A 42 -34.15 -54.71 -17.63
CA SER A 42 -32.71 -54.83 -17.91
C SER A 42 -32.03 -53.45 -17.99
N LEU A 43 -32.67 -52.49 -18.65
CA LEU A 43 -32.19 -51.10 -18.74
C LEU A 43 -32.17 -50.42 -17.37
N GLU A 44 -33.19 -50.59 -16.54
CA GLU A 44 -33.24 -50.05 -15.17
C GLU A 44 -32.11 -50.61 -14.28
N ASN A 45 -31.83 -51.92 -14.39
CA ASN A 45 -30.71 -52.54 -13.67
C ASN A 45 -29.36 -52.00 -14.15
N ARG A 46 -29.14 -51.88 -15.46
CA ARG A 46 -27.92 -51.29 -16.02
C ARG A 46 -27.74 -49.83 -15.60
N LEU A 47 -28.83 -49.05 -15.57
CA LEU A 47 -28.81 -47.66 -15.12
C LEU A 47 -28.38 -47.57 -13.66
N THR A 48 -28.95 -48.43 -12.80
CA THR A 48 -28.61 -48.48 -11.37
C THR A 48 -27.13 -48.81 -11.17
N THR A 49 -26.60 -49.80 -11.89
CA THR A 49 -25.16 -50.15 -11.86
C THR A 49 -24.27 -49.01 -12.35
N LEU A 50 -24.69 -48.26 -13.38
CA LEU A 50 -23.93 -47.10 -13.88
C LEU A 50 -23.94 -45.94 -12.88
N GLU A 51 -25.04 -45.69 -12.17
CA GLU A 51 -25.14 -44.67 -11.13
C GLU A 51 -24.27 -45.01 -9.91
N GLU A 52 -24.23 -46.29 -9.52
CA GLU A 52 -23.33 -46.79 -8.47
C GLU A 52 -21.86 -46.67 -8.88
N LEU A 53 -21.52 -47.03 -10.13
CA LEU A 53 -20.17 -46.91 -10.67
C LEU A 53 -19.72 -45.45 -10.73
N LYS A 54 -20.57 -44.53 -11.21
CA LYS A 54 -20.29 -43.08 -11.23
C LYS A 54 -19.96 -42.57 -9.83
N THR A 55 -20.76 -42.96 -8.86
CA THR A 55 -20.55 -42.56 -7.45
C THR A 55 -19.21 -43.10 -6.93
N SER A 56 -18.90 -44.36 -7.21
CA SER A 56 -17.63 -44.99 -6.82
C SER A 56 -16.41 -44.32 -7.48
N ILE A 57 -16.50 -43.97 -8.76
CA ILE A 57 -15.42 -43.30 -9.50
C ILE A 57 -15.17 -41.90 -8.94
N ASN A 58 -16.22 -41.13 -8.66
CA ASN A 58 -16.08 -39.79 -8.07
C ASN A 58 -15.36 -39.84 -6.71
N VAL A 59 -15.72 -40.79 -5.84
CA VAL A 59 -15.04 -40.98 -4.55
C VAL A 59 -13.56 -41.34 -4.72
N ASN A 60 -13.24 -42.17 -5.72
CA ASN A 60 -11.85 -42.53 -6.03
C ASN A 60 -11.05 -41.32 -6.55
N ILE A 61 -11.64 -40.48 -7.41
CA ILE A 61 -11.00 -39.26 -7.94
C ILE A 61 -10.71 -38.28 -6.80
N GLU A 62 -11.67 -38.01 -5.92
CA GLU A 62 -11.46 -37.12 -4.77
C GLU A 62 -10.40 -37.67 -3.81
N SER A 63 -10.38 -38.99 -3.59
CA SER A 63 -9.34 -39.63 -2.79
C SER A 63 -7.95 -39.48 -3.42
N LEU A 64 -7.82 -39.64 -4.73
CA LEU A 64 -6.55 -39.43 -5.44
C LEU A 64 -6.10 -37.97 -5.40
N LYS A 65 -7.02 -37.02 -5.61
CA LYS A 65 -6.73 -35.58 -5.48
C LYS A 65 -6.16 -35.26 -4.11
N ALA A 66 -6.78 -35.73 -3.04
CA ALA A 66 -6.29 -35.50 -1.68
C ALA A 66 -4.87 -36.08 -1.47
N VAL A 67 -4.58 -37.29 -1.99
CA VAL A 67 -3.23 -37.87 -1.94
C VAL A 67 -2.23 -36.97 -2.70
N VAL A 68 -2.56 -36.51 -3.89
CA VAL A 68 -1.67 -35.64 -4.69
C VAL A 68 -1.45 -34.28 -4.01
N THR A 69 -2.51 -33.61 -3.56
CA THR A 69 -2.42 -32.34 -2.83
C THR A 69 -1.57 -32.48 -1.57
N SER A 70 -1.64 -33.64 -0.88
CA SER A 70 -0.81 -33.87 0.30
C SER A 70 0.69 -33.89 -0.03
N LEU A 71 1.08 -34.40 -1.20
CA LEU A 71 2.46 -34.39 -1.69
C LEU A 71 2.91 -32.97 -2.05
N GLU A 72 2.07 -32.21 -2.72
CA GLU A 72 2.36 -30.82 -3.14
C GLU A 72 2.51 -29.88 -1.93
N THR A 73 1.65 -30.05 -0.92
CA THR A 73 1.59 -29.18 0.26
C THR A 73 2.45 -29.66 1.43
N LYS A 74 3.15 -30.80 1.27
CA LYS A 74 3.89 -31.47 2.36
C LYS A 74 3.02 -31.75 3.59
N ASN A 75 1.74 -32.05 3.38
CA ASN A 75 0.78 -32.36 4.43
C ASN A 75 0.87 -33.85 4.80
N PHE A 76 1.42 -34.14 5.98
CA PHE A 76 1.77 -35.51 6.35
C PHE A 76 0.56 -36.37 6.74
N ILE A 77 0.66 -37.69 6.56
CA ILE A 77 -0.35 -38.65 7.05
C ILE A 77 -0.15 -38.92 8.55
N THR A 78 -1.22 -38.77 9.33
CA THR A 78 -1.20 -38.96 10.79
C THR A 78 -1.73 -40.34 11.19
N THR A 79 -2.85 -40.79 10.60
CA THR A 79 -3.47 -42.09 10.93
C THR A 79 -3.93 -42.89 9.71
N ILE A 80 -3.94 -44.22 9.87
CA ILE A 80 -4.45 -45.20 8.89
C ILE A 80 -5.28 -46.21 9.67
N GLU A 81 -6.57 -46.30 9.36
CA GLU A 81 -7.52 -47.19 10.03
C GLU A 81 -8.09 -48.21 9.04
N SER A 82 -8.06 -49.49 9.37
CA SER A 82 -8.70 -50.55 8.58
C SER A 82 -10.24 -50.44 8.66
N LEU A 83 -10.90 -50.37 7.50
CA LEU A 83 -12.36 -50.45 7.38
C LEU A 83 -12.79 -51.92 7.24
N LYS A 84 -13.77 -52.36 8.03
CA LYS A 84 -14.25 -53.74 8.04
C LYS A 84 -15.75 -53.82 7.76
N ASP A 85 -16.18 -54.88 7.09
CA ASP A 85 -17.60 -55.20 6.91
C ASP A 85 -18.23 -55.80 8.18
N GLU A 86 -19.54 -56.09 8.13
CA GLU A 86 -20.30 -56.67 9.25
C GLU A 86 -19.80 -58.06 9.67
N ALA A 87 -19.06 -58.76 8.81
CA ALA A 87 -18.42 -60.04 9.09
C ALA A 87 -16.98 -59.89 9.63
N GLY A 88 -16.48 -58.66 9.78
CA GLY A 88 -15.13 -58.36 10.27
C GLY A 88 -14.02 -58.48 9.21
N LYS A 89 -14.35 -58.66 7.93
CA LYS A 89 -13.40 -58.71 6.82
C LYS A 89 -13.00 -57.28 6.42
N GLU A 90 -11.71 -57.05 6.20
CA GLU A 90 -11.19 -55.74 5.77
C GLU A 90 -11.61 -55.41 4.34
N ILE A 91 -12.29 -54.28 4.18
CA ILE A 91 -12.86 -53.79 2.92
C ILE A 91 -12.24 -52.47 2.48
N GLY A 92 -11.23 -51.95 3.19
CA GLY A 92 -10.53 -50.73 2.81
C GLY A 92 -9.77 -50.06 3.95
N TYR A 93 -9.36 -48.81 3.74
CA TYR A 93 -8.67 -47.96 4.70
C TYR A 93 -9.30 -46.56 4.78
N LYS A 94 -9.30 -45.98 5.97
CA LYS A 94 -9.51 -44.56 6.21
C LYS A 94 -8.16 -43.92 6.52
N ILE A 95 -7.78 -42.91 5.74
CA ILE A 95 -6.50 -42.20 5.85
C ILE A 95 -6.76 -40.78 6.34
N THR A 96 -6.03 -40.36 7.37
CA THR A 96 -6.14 -39.02 7.94
C THR A 96 -4.85 -38.24 7.75
N PHE A 97 -4.97 -37.01 7.28
CA PHE A 97 -3.87 -36.08 7.09
C PHE A 97 -3.71 -35.15 8.29
N GLN A 98 -2.57 -34.46 8.41
CA GLN A 98 -2.30 -33.51 9.49
C GLN A 98 -3.26 -32.32 9.44
N THR A 99 -3.67 -31.91 8.25
CA THR A 99 -4.70 -30.89 8.01
C THR A 99 -5.66 -31.34 6.90
N GLY A 100 -6.94 -30.97 6.97
CA GLY A 100 -7.97 -31.35 5.99
C GLY A 100 -8.79 -32.60 6.35
N GLU A 101 -9.66 -33.02 5.42
CA GLU A 101 -10.57 -34.16 5.63
C GLU A 101 -9.88 -35.52 5.43
N SER A 102 -10.33 -36.54 6.16
CA SER A 102 -9.89 -37.93 5.94
C SER A 102 -10.47 -38.48 4.64
N ILE A 103 -9.68 -39.28 3.91
CA ILE A 103 -10.16 -40.02 2.75
C ILE A 103 -10.46 -41.48 3.07
N THR A 104 -11.32 -42.09 2.27
CA THR A 104 -11.67 -43.50 2.37
C THR A 104 -11.34 -44.21 1.07
N ILE A 105 -10.50 -45.23 1.14
CA ILE A 105 -10.11 -46.08 0.01
C ILE A 105 -10.65 -47.48 0.26
N LYS A 106 -11.55 -47.96 -0.60
CA LYS A 106 -12.11 -49.33 -0.51
C LYS A 106 -11.39 -50.30 -1.44
N HIS A 107 -11.35 -51.58 -1.05
CA HIS A 107 -10.94 -52.67 -1.94
C HIS A 107 -11.94 -52.81 -3.08
N GLY A 108 -11.48 -53.21 -4.28
CA GLY A 108 -12.38 -53.55 -5.39
C GLY A 108 -13.16 -54.83 -5.12
N ASN A 109 -14.43 -54.87 -5.53
CA ASN A 109 -15.26 -56.09 -5.47
C ASN A 109 -15.12 -56.91 -6.76
N ASP A 110 -15.13 -58.23 -6.64
CA ASP A 110 -15.26 -59.14 -7.78
C ASP A 110 -16.70 -59.06 -8.35
N GLY A 111 -16.84 -59.16 -9.68
CA GLY A 111 -18.15 -59.20 -10.33
C GLY A 111 -18.88 -60.51 -10.04
N ILE A 112 -20.22 -60.49 -10.02
CA ILE A 112 -21.05 -61.69 -9.94
C ILE A 112 -21.31 -62.18 -11.37
N ASP A 113 -21.15 -63.48 -11.63
CA ASP A 113 -21.48 -64.09 -12.91
C ASP A 113 -22.98 -63.93 -13.23
N GLY A 114 -23.32 -63.65 -14.50
CA GLY A 114 -24.71 -63.58 -14.94
C GLY A 114 -25.37 -64.96 -14.93
N ASN A 115 -26.66 -65.05 -14.59
CA ASN A 115 -27.42 -66.30 -14.66
C ASN A 115 -27.67 -66.73 -16.12
N ASP A 116 -27.60 -68.04 -16.39
CA ASP A 116 -27.87 -68.65 -17.70
C ASP A 116 -29.34 -68.46 -18.16
N GLY A 117 -29.55 -68.33 -19.48
CA GLY A 117 -30.87 -68.32 -20.11
C GLY A 117 -31.47 -69.73 -20.29
N ILE A 118 -32.80 -69.83 -20.38
CA ILE A 118 -33.56 -71.07 -20.61
C ILE A 118 -33.86 -71.30 -22.12
N ASP A 119 -33.72 -72.54 -22.60
CA ASP A 119 -33.76 -72.96 -24.02
C ASP A 119 -35.14 -72.89 -24.72
N GLY A 120 -35.15 -72.60 -26.04
CA GLY A 120 -36.32 -72.65 -26.94
C GLY A 120 -36.31 -73.82 -27.97
N LYS A 121 -37.47 -74.18 -28.56
CA LYS A 121 -37.71 -75.31 -29.49
C LYS A 121 -37.48 -75.00 -30.99
N ASP A 122 -37.02 -76.02 -31.75
CA ASP A 122 -36.50 -76.02 -33.15
C ASP A 122 -37.47 -75.70 -34.34
N GLY A 123 -36.92 -75.27 -35.50
CA GLY A 123 -37.61 -74.74 -36.70
C GLY A 123 -37.16 -75.27 -38.11
N ALA A 124 -37.46 -74.51 -39.19
CA ALA A 124 -36.88 -74.53 -40.59
C ALA A 124 -37.67 -73.54 -41.52
N ASP A 125 -37.18 -72.78 -42.52
CA ASP A 125 -35.86 -72.53 -43.16
C ASP A 125 -35.82 -71.14 -43.86
N GLY A 126 -34.62 -70.55 -43.99
CA GLY A 126 -34.27 -69.53 -45.00
C GLY A 126 -33.05 -68.68 -44.62
N LYS A 127 -31.95 -68.73 -45.39
CA LYS A 127 -30.74 -67.92 -45.17
C LYS A 127 -30.93 -66.48 -45.62
N ASP A 128 -30.64 -65.53 -44.75
CA ASP A 128 -30.44 -64.12 -45.11
C ASP A 128 -28.94 -63.80 -45.28
N GLY A 129 -28.65 -62.76 -46.06
CA GLY A 129 -27.32 -62.37 -46.50
C GLY A 129 -26.47 -61.73 -45.40
N ILE A 130 -25.18 -61.53 -45.70
CA ILE A 130 -24.25 -60.71 -44.88
C ILE A 130 -24.82 -59.30 -44.71
N ASP A 131 -24.87 -58.83 -43.47
CA ASP A 131 -25.21 -57.44 -43.13
C ASP A 131 -24.10 -56.50 -43.63
N GLY A 132 -24.47 -55.28 -44.08
CA GLY A 132 -23.51 -54.22 -44.38
C GLY A 132 -22.89 -53.67 -43.10
N GLU A 133 -21.68 -53.11 -43.19
CA GLU A 133 -21.02 -52.47 -42.04
C GLU A 133 -21.87 -51.35 -41.44
N ASP A 134 -21.92 -51.29 -40.11
CA ASP A 134 -22.54 -50.20 -39.37
C ASP A 134 -21.79 -48.87 -39.65
N GLY A 135 -22.54 -47.77 -39.75
CA GLY A 135 -21.95 -46.44 -39.85
C GLY A 135 -21.21 -46.06 -38.56
N ILE A 136 -20.05 -45.42 -38.68
CA ILE A 136 -19.27 -44.90 -37.56
C ILE A 136 -20.05 -43.85 -36.76
N ASP A 137 -20.01 -43.97 -35.42
CA ASP A 137 -20.55 -43.00 -34.48
C ASP A 137 -19.89 -41.61 -34.66
N GLY A 138 -20.66 -40.55 -34.40
CA GLY A 138 -20.13 -39.18 -34.40
C GLY A 138 -19.18 -38.95 -33.23
N VAL A 139 -18.09 -38.21 -33.47
CA VAL A 139 -17.06 -37.91 -32.45
C VAL A 139 -17.60 -36.90 -31.42
N ASP A 140 -17.35 -37.16 -30.14
CA ASP A 140 -17.67 -36.26 -29.01
C ASP A 140 -17.01 -34.87 -29.16
N GLY A 141 -17.67 -33.83 -28.64
CA GLY A 141 -17.14 -32.47 -28.64
C GLY A 141 -15.94 -32.29 -27.71
N LEU A 142 -14.87 -31.66 -28.21
CA LEU A 142 -13.65 -31.39 -27.46
C LEU A 142 -13.77 -30.10 -26.62
N THR A 143 -13.32 -30.14 -25.36
CA THR A 143 -13.14 -28.96 -24.50
C THR A 143 -11.67 -28.55 -24.58
N PRO A 144 -11.33 -27.30 -24.96
CA PRO A 144 -9.95 -26.87 -25.08
C PRO A 144 -9.23 -26.88 -23.73
N ILE A 145 -8.02 -27.45 -23.69
CA ILE A 145 -7.16 -27.58 -22.51
C ILE A 145 -6.11 -26.47 -22.53
N ILE A 146 -6.16 -25.54 -21.57
CA ILE A 146 -5.10 -24.55 -21.40
C ILE A 146 -3.96 -25.17 -20.58
N GLY A 147 -2.75 -25.10 -21.11
CA GLY A 147 -1.54 -25.64 -20.50
C GLY A 147 -0.34 -24.71 -20.62
N VAL A 148 0.83 -25.19 -20.21
CA VAL A 148 2.10 -24.49 -20.31
C VAL A 148 3.14 -25.43 -20.90
N ALA A 149 3.88 -24.99 -21.92
CA ALA A 149 4.93 -25.77 -22.56
C ALA A 149 6.21 -24.94 -22.75
N PRO A 150 7.41 -25.52 -22.60
CA PRO A 150 8.66 -24.83 -22.86
C PRO A 150 8.86 -24.59 -24.36
N GLY A 151 9.27 -23.38 -24.74
CA GLY A 151 9.79 -23.05 -26.07
C GLY A 151 11.21 -23.55 -26.26
N GLU A 152 11.70 -23.49 -27.50
CA GLU A 152 13.08 -23.89 -27.86
C GLU A 152 14.16 -22.99 -27.21
N ASP A 153 13.76 -21.84 -26.70
CA ASP A 153 14.56 -20.87 -25.95
C ASP A 153 14.61 -21.14 -24.43
N GLY A 154 13.91 -22.17 -23.95
CA GLY A 154 13.83 -22.52 -22.54
C GLY A 154 12.86 -21.66 -21.72
N ILE A 155 12.10 -20.77 -22.36
CA ILE A 155 11.03 -19.98 -21.72
C ILE A 155 9.72 -20.76 -21.81
N TYR A 156 8.93 -20.74 -20.74
CA TYR A 156 7.62 -21.37 -20.75
C TYR A 156 6.57 -20.45 -21.37
N TYR A 157 5.77 -20.99 -22.29
CA TYR A 157 4.70 -20.30 -23.00
C TYR A 157 3.35 -20.94 -22.71
N TRP A 158 2.30 -20.13 -22.75
CA TRP A 158 0.94 -20.64 -22.63
C TRP A 158 0.53 -21.43 -23.89
N THR A 159 -0.21 -22.52 -23.70
CA THR A 159 -0.70 -23.40 -24.77
C THR A 159 -2.20 -23.65 -24.65
N VAL A 160 -2.85 -23.93 -25.77
CA VAL A 160 -4.22 -24.46 -25.86
C VAL A 160 -4.17 -25.76 -26.64
N ASP A 161 -4.69 -26.84 -26.06
CA ASP A 161 -4.66 -28.20 -26.62
C ASP A 161 -3.25 -28.68 -27.02
N GLY A 162 -2.23 -28.16 -26.34
CA GLY A 162 -0.82 -28.46 -26.60
C GLY A 162 -0.14 -27.57 -27.65
N GLU A 163 -0.89 -26.71 -28.34
CA GLU A 163 -0.37 -25.73 -29.30
C GLU A 163 -0.10 -24.37 -28.64
N PHE A 164 0.95 -23.67 -29.07
CA PHE A 164 1.32 -22.38 -28.48
C PHE A 164 0.28 -21.29 -28.77
N MET A 165 -0.12 -20.55 -27.73
CA MET A 165 -0.97 -19.39 -27.89
C MET A 165 -0.15 -18.17 -28.31
N THR A 166 -0.66 -17.39 -29.26
CA THR A 166 0.01 -16.20 -29.77
C THR A 166 -0.80 -14.93 -29.53
N ASP A 167 -0.12 -13.79 -29.44
CA ASP A 167 -0.75 -12.47 -29.41
C ASP A 167 -1.29 -12.05 -30.79
N ASN A 168 -1.81 -10.82 -30.90
CA ASN A 168 -2.36 -10.30 -32.15
C ASN A 168 -1.31 -9.96 -33.22
N GLN A 169 -0.02 -10.08 -32.92
CA GLN A 169 1.09 -10.00 -33.87
C GLN A 169 1.60 -11.40 -34.30
N GLY A 170 1.13 -12.47 -33.66
CA GLY A 170 1.56 -13.85 -33.93
C GLY A 170 2.76 -14.29 -33.07
N GLU A 171 3.15 -13.51 -32.06
CA GLU A 171 4.24 -13.86 -31.16
C GLU A 171 3.73 -14.73 -30.00
N LYS A 172 4.52 -15.74 -29.58
CA LYS A 172 4.13 -16.65 -28.50
C LYS A 172 4.01 -15.90 -27.17
N ILE A 173 2.98 -16.22 -26.38
CA ILE A 173 2.70 -15.52 -25.12
C ILE A 173 3.46 -16.19 -23.96
N PRO A 174 4.52 -15.56 -23.41
CA PRO A 174 5.29 -16.15 -22.32
C PRO A 174 4.46 -16.20 -21.01
N VAL A 175 4.77 -17.17 -20.16
CA VAL A 175 4.09 -17.36 -18.86
C VAL A 175 4.40 -16.24 -17.87
N THR A 176 5.48 -15.49 -18.11
CA THR A 176 5.88 -14.29 -17.37
C THR A 176 5.99 -13.11 -18.35
N GLY A 177 5.53 -11.92 -17.95
CA GLY A 177 5.69 -10.71 -18.76
C GLY A 177 7.16 -10.33 -18.99
N PRO A 178 7.47 -9.46 -19.98
CA PRO A 178 8.83 -9.02 -20.23
C PRO A 178 9.47 -8.43 -18.96
N GLN A 179 10.73 -8.78 -18.72
CA GLN A 179 11.53 -8.18 -17.66
C GLN A 179 11.61 -6.67 -17.92
N GLY A 180 11.23 -5.83 -16.94
CA GLY A 180 11.31 -4.38 -17.10
C GLY A 180 12.75 -3.91 -17.30
N GLU A 181 12.92 -2.81 -18.03
CA GLU A 181 14.21 -2.15 -18.19
C GLU A 181 14.86 -1.93 -16.81
N PRO A 182 16.15 -2.27 -16.62
CA PRO A 182 16.88 -1.89 -15.41
C PRO A 182 16.76 -0.37 -15.24
N GLY A 183 16.38 0.09 -14.06
CA GLY A 183 16.37 1.53 -13.79
C GLY A 183 17.78 2.10 -13.85
N GLU A 184 17.92 3.36 -14.26
CA GLU A 184 19.19 4.08 -14.09
C GLU A 184 19.57 4.14 -12.60
N ASP A 185 20.88 4.12 -12.30
CA ASP A 185 21.43 4.09 -10.95
C ASP A 185 20.65 5.00 -9.98
N GLY A 186 19.93 4.38 -9.04
CA GLY A 186 19.13 5.07 -8.03
C GLY A 186 17.61 5.06 -8.21
N LYS A 187 17.04 4.34 -9.21
CA LYS A 187 15.60 4.04 -9.26
C LYS A 187 15.35 2.56 -9.61
N ASP A 188 14.39 1.93 -8.94
CA ASP A 188 13.99 0.55 -9.25
C ASP A 188 13.38 0.45 -10.65
N GLY A 189 13.68 -0.64 -11.37
CA GLY A 189 13.06 -0.96 -12.66
C GLY A 189 11.57 -1.29 -12.51
N ILE A 190 10.80 -1.19 -13.61
CA ILE A 190 9.36 -1.51 -13.60
C ILE A 190 9.18 -3.04 -13.44
N ASN A 191 8.34 -3.47 -12.49
CA ASN A 191 8.03 -4.89 -12.28
C ASN A 191 7.39 -5.55 -13.53
N ALA A 192 7.72 -6.81 -13.78
CA ALA A 192 7.07 -7.61 -14.82
C ALA A 192 5.57 -7.81 -14.51
N ILE A 193 4.72 -7.71 -15.52
CA ILE A 193 3.26 -7.85 -15.38
C ILE A 193 2.86 -9.29 -15.74
N THR A 194 2.21 -9.99 -14.82
CA THR A 194 1.63 -11.32 -15.09
C THR A 194 0.40 -11.18 -16.01
N PRO A 195 0.33 -11.89 -17.14
CA PRO A 195 -0.84 -11.85 -18.02
C PRO A 195 -2.12 -12.33 -17.32
N GLN A 196 -3.25 -11.68 -17.62
CA GLN A 196 -4.58 -12.04 -17.12
C GLN A 196 -5.42 -12.61 -18.27
N LEU A 197 -6.20 -13.66 -18.01
CA LEU A 197 -7.07 -14.32 -18.99
C LEU A 197 -8.54 -14.18 -18.61
N ARG A 198 -9.41 -14.03 -19.60
CA ARG A 198 -10.87 -14.09 -19.43
C ARG A 198 -11.56 -14.60 -20.69
N ILE A 199 -12.86 -14.88 -20.58
CA ILE A 199 -13.73 -15.11 -21.74
C ILE A 199 -14.54 -13.85 -22.00
N ASN A 200 -14.49 -13.34 -23.23
CA ASN A 200 -15.38 -12.25 -23.64
C ASN A 200 -16.81 -12.76 -23.64
N HIS A 201 -17.64 -12.22 -22.75
CA HIS A 201 -19.01 -12.69 -22.57
C HIS A 201 -19.93 -12.39 -23.77
N ILE A 202 -19.53 -11.51 -24.68
CA ILE A 202 -20.26 -11.17 -25.91
C ILE A 202 -19.78 -12.04 -27.06
N THR A 203 -18.48 -12.05 -27.37
CA THR A 203 -17.93 -12.77 -28.55
C THR A 203 -17.67 -14.25 -28.28
N LYS A 204 -17.65 -14.67 -27.00
CA LYS A 204 -17.26 -16.01 -26.54
C LYS A 204 -15.82 -16.39 -26.87
N ILE A 205 -14.98 -15.45 -27.26
CA ILE A 205 -13.55 -15.69 -27.54
C ILE A 205 -12.75 -15.48 -26.24
N TRP A 206 -11.68 -16.27 -26.07
CA TRP A 206 -10.72 -16.05 -24.99
C TRP A 206 -9.94 -14.74 -25.22
N GLU A 207 -9.79 -13.93 -24.18
CA GLU A 207 -9.04 -12.66 -24.22
C GLU A 207 -7.91 -12.68 -23.19
N VAL A 208 -6.79 -12.06 -23.55
CA VAL A 208 -5.63 -11.85 -22.67
C VAL A 208 -5.40 -10.35 -22.45
N SER A 209 -4.96 -10.01 -21.25
CA SER A 209 -4.50 -8.68 -20.86
C SER A 209 -3.06 -8.79 -20.35
N ILE A 210 -2.17 -7.98 -20.91
CA ILE A 210 -0.74 -7.93 -20.54
C ILE A 210 -0.34 -6.61 -19.85
N ASP A 211 -1.33 -5.75 -19.56
CA ASP A 211 -1.15 -4.42 -18.94
C ASP A 211 -1.94 -4.26 -17.62
N ASN A 212 -2.13 -5.38 -16.92
CA ASN A 212 -2.87 -5.50 -15.65
C ASN A 212 -4.36 -5.12 -15.75
N GLY A 213 -5.00 -5.50 -16.85
CA GLY A 213 -6.45 -5.50 -17.04
C GLY A 213 -6.98 -4.26 -17.75
N LYS A 214 -6.11 -3.37 -18.23
CA LYS A 214 -6.48 -2.09 -18.86
C LYS A 214 -6.92 -2.29 -20.30
N THR A 215 -6.25 -3.17 -21.04
CA THR A 215 -6.64 -3.56 -22.40
C THR A 215 -6.74 -5.08 -22.52
N TRP A 216 -7.72 -5.54 -23.30
CA TRP A 216 -8.00 -6.96 -23.52
C TRP A 216 -7.95 -7.25 -25.01
N THR A 217 -7.18 -8.26 -25.39
CA THR A 217 -6.96 -8.65 -26.77
C THR A 217 -7.48 -10.07 -26.98
N GLU A 218 -8.31 -10.26 -27.99
CA GLU A 218 -8.83 -11.59 -28.38
C GLU A 218 -7.69 -12.49 -28.86
N MET A 219 -7.68 -13.73 -28.35
CA MET A 219 -6.62 -14.69 -28.56
C MET A 219 -6.84 -15.52 -29.83
N LYS A 220 -5.73 -15.92 -30.44
CA LYS A 220 -5.69 -16.72 -31.67
C LYS A 220 -4.81 -17.96 -31.50
N ASP A 221 -5.15 -19.00 -32.26
CA ASP A 221 -4.31 -20.20 -32.39
C ASP A 221 -3.11 -19.94 -33.32
N ALA A 222 -2.23 -20.94 -33.45
CA ALA A 222 -1.02 -20.87 -34.27
C ALA A 222 -1.30 -20.68 -35.78
N ASN A 223 -2.54 -20.88 -36.24
CA ASN A 223 -2.95 -20.65 -37.63
C ASN A 223 -3.54 -19.24 -37.83
N GLY A 224 -3.73 -18.47 -36.76
CA GLY A 224 -4.30 -17.12 -36.77
C GLY A 224 -5.81 -17.08 -36.59
N ASP A 225 -6.45 -18.21 -36.27
CA ASP A 225 -7.89 -18.33 -36.04
C ASP A 225 -8.24 -18.02 -34.58
N PHE A 226 -9.38 -17.35 -34.34
CA PHE A 226 -9.80 -16.94 -32.99
C PHE A 226 -10.16 -18.15 -32.11
N ILE A 227 -9.66 -18.17 -30.87
CA ILE A 227 -9.89 -19.26 -29.92
C ILE A 227 -11.25 -19.09 -29.25
N ASN A 228 -12.26 -19.83 -29.73
CA ASN A 228 -13.62 -19.78 -29.21
C ASN A 228 -13.77 -20.60 -27.93
N ALA A 229 -14.49 -20.08 -26.93
CA ALA A 229 -14.72 -20.73 -25.63
C ALA A 229 -15.95 -21.66 -25.62
N ILE A 230 -16.42 -22.06 -26.81
CA ILE A 230 -17.53 -23.01 -27.02
C ILE A 230 -17.04 -24.13 -27.94
N GLY A 231 -17.22 -25.38 -27.50
CA GLY A 231 -16.83 -26.55 -28.28
C GLY A 231 -17.56 -26.63 -29.61
N VAL A 232 -16.83 -26.87 -30.70
CA VAL A 232 -17.43 -27.12 -32.01
C VAL A 232 -18.10 -28.49 -32.02
N GLN A 233 -19.34 -28.57 -32.52
CA GLN A 233 -20.06 -29.83 -32.72
C GLN A 233 -19.33 -30.66 -33.79
N GLY A 234 -19.02 -31.92 -33.49
CA GLY A 234 -18.36 -32.82 -34.44
C GLY A 234 -19.18 -33.02 -35.73
N PRO A 235 -18.54 -33.22 -36.89
CA PRO A 235 -19.24 -33.42 -38.15
C PRO A 235 -20.11 -34.68 -38.12
N GLN A 236 -21.30 -34.60 -38.71
CA GLN A 236 -22.23 -35.72 -38.85
C GLN A 236 -21.65 -36.79 -39.80
N GLY A 237 -21.67 -38.07 -39.39
CA GLY A 237 -21.11 -39.18 -40.17
C GLY A 237 -21.78 -39.38 -41.55
N GLU A 238 -21.00 -39.80 -42.54
CA GLU A 238 -21.49 -40.08 -43.90
C GLU A 238 -22.38 -41.35 -43.94
N LYS A 239 -23.38 -41.33 -44.82
CA LYS A 239 -24.35 -42.42 -45.00
C LYS A 239 -23.75 -43.56 -45.85
N GLY A 240 -23.80 -44.81 -45.37
CA GLY A 240 -23.23 -45.98 -46.05
C GLY A 240 -23.87 -46.32 -47.41
N GLU A 241 -23.05 -46.81 -48.35
CA GLU A 241 -23.44 -47.24 -49.71
C GLU A 241 -24.10 -48.65 -49.73
N PRO A 242 -25.01 -48.96 -50.68
CA PRO A 242 -25.66 -50.28 -50.79
C PRO A 242 -24.74 -51.37 -51.38
N GLY A 243 -24.73 -52.58 -50.81
CA GLY A 243 -23.92 -53.73 -51.29
C GLY A 243 -24.55 -54.59 -52.40
N ASP A 244 -23.68 -55.14 -53.27
CA ASP A 244 -23.96 -55.79 -54.57
C ASP A 244 -24.47 -57.26 -54.56
N LYS A 245 -24.94 -57.74 -55.73
CA LYS A 245 -25.61 -59.03 -55.99
C LYS A 245 -24.72 -60.14 -56.58
N GLY A 246 -24.82 -61.37 -56.05
CA GLY A 246 -24.58 -62.68 -56.72
C GLY A 246 -23.17 -63.28 -56.62
N ASP A 247 -22.97 -64.60 -56.42
CA ASP A 247 -23.06 -65.64 -57.46
C ASP A 247 -23.39 -67.09 -56.98
N LYS A 248 -23.64 -67.99 -57.94
CA LYS A 248 -24.33 -69.30 -57.86
C LYS A 248 -23.41 -70.54 -57.92
N GLY A 249 -23.47 -71.39 -56.87
CA GLY A 249 -23.62 -72.88 -56.84
C GLY A 249 -22.55 -73.86 -57.41
N ASP A 250 -22.34 -74.99 -56.69
CA ASP A 250 -22.26 -76.37 -57.25
C ASP A 250 -22.51 -77.49 -56.20
N LYS A 251 -22.84 -78.70 -56.67
CA LYS A 251 -23.68 -79.78 -56.07
C LYS A 251 -22.89 -80.88 -55.29
N GLY A 252 -23.43 -81.41 -54.17
CA GLY A 252 -22.71 -82.25 -53.16
C GLY A 252 -23.02 -83.77 -53.07
N PHE A 253 -22.78 -84.40 -51.90
CA PHE A 253 -23.33 -85.71 -51.44
C PHE A 253 -23.40 -85.89 -49.89
N LYS A 254 -24.62 -86.17 -49.37
CA LYS A 254 -25.16 -86.96 -48.20
C LYS A 254 -24.24 -87.40 -47.03
N GLY A 255 -24.59 -87.33 -45.71
CA GLY A 255 -25.77 -86.85 -44.95
C GLY A 255 -25.64 -87.00 -43.40
N ASP A 256 -26.51 -86.25 -42.70
CA ASP A 256 -27.19 -86.40 -41.38
C ASP A 256 -26.50 -86.23 -39.99
N ARG A 257 -26.72 -85.06 -39.35
CA ARG A 257 -27.31 -84.81 -37.98
C ARG A 257 -27.13 -83.30 -37.63
N GLY A 258 -28.21 -82.60 -37.28
CA GLY A 258 -28.33 -81.12 -37.29
C GLY A 258 -27.55 -80.33 -36.23
N PHE A 259 -27.32 -79.05 -36.49
CA PHE A 259 -26.65 -78.11 -35.58
C PHE A 259 -27.65 -77.28 -34.76
N THR A 260 -27.29 -77.06 -33.49
CA THR A 260 -27.84 -76.15 -32.47
C THR A 260 -28.01 -74.72 -33.02
N GLY A 261 -29.09 -74.02 -32.64
CA GLY A 261 -29.31 -72.61 -32.97
C GLY A 261 -28.39 -71.66 -32.19
N ASP A 262 -28.14 -70.46 -32.74
CA ASP A 262 -27.25 -69.48 -32.13
C ASP A 262 -27.79 -68.95 -30.79
N MET A 263 -26.87 -68.81 -29.83
CA MET A 263 -27.03 -68.29 -28.49
C MET A 263 -27.67 -66.88 -28.49
N GLY A 264 -28.74 -66.67 -27.72
CA GLY A 264 -29.26 -65.32 -27.47
C GLY A 264 -28.19 -64.42 -26.86
N ALA A 265 -28.16 -63.14 -27.24
CA ALA A 265 -27.14 -62.19 -26.79
C ALA A 265 -26.96 -62.27 -25.26
N THR A 266 -25.75 -62.58 -24.83
CA THR A 266 -25.34 -62.56 -23.42
C THR A 266 -25.80 -61.23 -22.80
N GLY A 267 -26.56 -61.28 -21.70
CA GLY A 267 -26.88 -60.08 -20.94
C GLY A 267 -25.58 -59.34 -20.61
N ALA A 268 -25.54 -58.03 -20.85
CA ALA A 268 -24.32 -57.24 -20.67
C ALA A 268 -23.67 -57.54 -19.32
N THR A 269 -22.42 -58.01 -19.34
CA THR A 269 -21.58 -58.20 -18.16
C THR A 269 -21.69 -56.96 -17.28
N GLY A 270 -22.10 -57.13 -16.01
CA GLY A 270 -22.15 -56.03 -15.06
C GLY A 270 -20.79 -55.33 -15.01
N ALA A 271 -20.78 -54.00 -15.05
CA ALA A 271 -19.54 -53.25 -15.09
C ALA A 271 -18.67 -53.59 -13.87
N LYS A 272 -17.44 -54.05 -14.12
CA LYS A 272 -16.41 -54.26 -13.11
C LYS A 272 -16.26 -52.98 -12.28
N GLY A 273 -16.43 -53.06 -10.95
CA GLY A 273 -16.17 -51.93 -10.06
C GLY A 273 -14.71 -51.51 -10.21
N ALA A 274 -14.45 -50.38 -10.87
CA ALA A 274 -13.10 -49.90 -11.14
C ALA A 274 -12.49 -49.33 -9.85
N ALA A 275 -11.80 -50.17 -9.08
CA ALA A 275 -10.93 -49.68 -8.01
C ALA A 275 -9.76 -48.90 -8.63
N LEU A 276 -9.60 -47.62 -8.29
CA LEU A 276 -8.47 -46.80 -8.74
C LEU A 276 -7.16 -47.21 -8.05
N PHE A 277 -7.26 -47.66 -6.81
CA PHE A 277 -6.15 -48.09 -5.97
C PHE A 277 -6.03 -49.61 -6.00
N LYS A 278 -4.83 -50.11 -6.32
CA LYS A 278 -4.48 -51.53 -6.26
C LYS A 278 -4.23 -51.97 -4.81
N SER A 279 -3.52 -51.17 -4.04
CA SER A 279 -3.21 -51.46 -2.63
C SER A 279 -2.71 -50.22 -1.89
N VAL A 280 -2.91 -50.18 -0.57
CA VAL A 280 -2.29 -49.22 0.34
C VAL A 280 -1.42 -50.00 1.32
N THR A 281 -0.12 -49.71 1.34
CA THR A 281 0.83 -50.30 2.31
C THR A 281 1.58 -49.18 3.02
N TYR A 282 2.13 -49.44 4.20
CA TYR A 282 2.81 -48.40 4.97
C TYR A 282 3.87 -48.97 5.90
N ASN A 283 4.85 -48.13 6.24
CA ASN A 283 5.82 -48.36 7.30
C ASN A 283 5.75 -47.20 8.33
N ALA A 284 6.80 -47.02 9.13
CA ALA A 284 6.85 -45.96 10.14
C ALA A 284 6.88 -44.55 9.54
N ASP A 285 7.49 -44.41 8.36
CA ASP A 285 7.88 -43.11 7.80
C ASP A 285 7.05 -42.73 6.55
N PHE A 286 6.50 -43.71 5.84
CA PHE A 286 5.81 -43.52 4.56
C PHE A 286 4.58 -44.40 4.40
N VAL A 287 3.65 -43.90 3.59
CA VAL A 287 2.49 -44.62 3.06
C VAL A 287 2.63 -44.71 1.54
N TYR A 288 2.46 -45.91 1.00
CA TYR A 288 2.57 -46.20 -0.42
C TYR A 288 1.18 -46.50 -0.98
N PHE A 289 0.68 -45.60 -1.82
CA PHE A 289 -0.56 -45.79 -2.58
C PHE A 289 -0.22 -46.34 -3.96
N THR A 290 -0.48 -47.63 -4.19
CA THR A 290 -0.28 -48.24 -5.51
C THR A 290 -1.56 -48.08 -6.32
N LEU A 291 -1.48 -47.42 -7.47
CA LEU A 291 -2.61 -47.25 -8.38
C LEU A 291 -2.76 -48.45 -9.31
N MET A 292 -3.95 -48.64 -9.89
CA MET A 292 -4.17 -49.60 -10.97
C MET A 292 -3.57 -49.14 -12.30
N ALA A 293 -3.31 -47.84 -12.45
CA ALA A 293 -2.60 -47.25 -13.58
C ALA A 293 -1.13 -47.68 -13.60
N LYS A 294 -0.60 -47.84 -14.81
CA LYS A 294 0.79 -48.23 -15.06
C LYS A 294 1.55 -47.13 -15.79
N ASP A 295 2.84 -47.04 -15.52
CA ASP A 295 3.76 -46.18 -16.27
C ASP A 295 4.06 -46.76 -17.67
N ASN A 296 4.84 -46.03 -18.46
CA ASN A 296 5.25 -46.42 -19.81
C ASN A 296 6.14 -47.68 -19.85
N LEU A 297 6.57 -48.19 -18.70
CA LEU A 297 7.37 -49.40 -18.54
C LEU A 297 6.51 -50.58 -18.07
N GLY A 298 5.21 -50.38 -17.85
CA GLY A 298 4.26 -51.40 -17.41
C GLY A 298 4.24 -51.65 -15.90
N ASN A 299 4.94 -50.84 -15.11
CA ASN A 299 4.94 -50.92 -13.65
C ASN A 299 3.77 -50.12 -13.07
N TYR A 300 3.20 -50.57 -11.96
CA TYR A 300 2.16 -49.80 -11.27
C TYR A 300 2.72 -48.50 -10.72
N ILE A 301 1.96 -47.41 -10.86
CA ILE A 301 2.31 -46.11 -10.30
C ILE A 301 2.17 -46.19 -8.77
N VAL A 302 3.21 -45.78 -8.04
CA VAL A 302 3.23 -45.74 -6.57
C VAL A 302 3.40 -44.30 -6.12
N LEU A 303 2.41 -43.77 -5.39
CA LEU A 303 2.51 -42.48 -4.71
C LEU A 303 2.99 -42.69 -3.28
N THR A 304 4.11 -42.07 -2.92
CA THR A 304 4.75 -42.22 -1.61
C THR A 304 4.54 -40.97 -0.78
N VAL A 305 3.63 -41.02 0.19
CA VAL A 305 3.32 -39.88 1.07
C VAL A 305 4.04 -40.06 2.41
N PRO A 306 4.78 -39.06 2.90
CA PRO A 306 5.42 -39.17 4.21
C PRO A 306 4.39 -39.12 5.35
N ARG A 307 4.67 -39.89 6.40
CA ARG A 307 3.91 -39.87 7.64
C ARG A 307 4.45 -38.77 8.54
N ALA A 308 3.58 -38.24 9.39
CA ALA A 308 4.01 -37.30 10.41
C ALA A 308 5.03 -38.01 11.31
N PRO A 309 6.22 -37.44 11.55
CA PRO A 309 7.19 -38.07 12.43
C PRO A 309 6.54 -38.27 13.80
N SER A 310 6.77 -39.44 14.40
CA SER A 310 6.17 -39.79 15.71
C SER A 310 6.64 -38.86 16.84
N ILE A 311 7.72 -38.12 16.61
CA ILE A 311 8.25 -37.10 17.52
C ILE A 311 8.54 -35.83 16.71
N THR A 312 8.14 -34.66 17.23
CA THR A 312 8.59 -33.36 16.72
C THR A 312 9.28 -32.56 17.82
N ILE A 313 10.18 -31.66 17.42
CA ILE A 313 10.88 -30.72 18.29
C ILE A 313 10.87 -29.34 17.65
N GLU A 314 10.51 -28.31 18.41
CA GLU A 314 10.52 -26.92 17.96
C GLU A 314 10.72 -25.96 19.14
N PHE A 315 11.22 -24.76 18.87
CA PHE A 315 11.28 -23.69 19.85
C PHE A 315 9.94 -22.93 19.87
N ALA A 316 9.40 -22.71 21.07
CA ALA A 316 8.05 -22.17 21.28
C ALA A 316 7.81 -20.77 20.69
N ASP A 317 8.85 -19.96 20.54
CA ASP A 317 8.80 -18.54 20.17
C ASP A 317 8.94 -18.27 18.65
N GLY A 318 8.96 -19.30 17.79
CA GLY A 318 9.03 -19.16 16.31
C GLY A 318 10.40 -18.74 15.70
N ALA A 319 10.73 -19.16 14.47
CA ALA A 319 12.08 -18.97 13.92
C ALA A 319 12.31 -17.50 13.54
N LEU A 320 13.43 -16.91 14.01
CA LEU A 320 14.11 -15.64 13.61
C LEU A 320 14.52 -14.82 14.86
N PRO A 321 15.54 -13.95 14.78
CA PRO A 321 16.49 -13.80 15.89
C PRO A 321 15.82 -13.30 17.17
N VAL A 322 16.19 -13.94 18.28
CA VAL A 322 15.76 -13.57 19.62
C VAL A 322 16.93 -12.98 20.39
N GLY A 323 16.70 -11.81 20.98
CA GLY A 323 17.62 -11.19 21.93
C GLY A 323 17.58 -11.94 23.25
N MET A 324 18.74 -12.28 23.80
CA MET A 324 18.85 -13.00 25.06
C MET A 324 19.89 -12.38 25.98
N ASN A 325 19.67 -12.50 27.29
CA ASN A 325 20.57 -12.13 28.36
C ASN A 325 20.89 -13.34 29.27
N PHE A 326 21.85 -13.17 30.18
CA PHE A 326 22.13 -14.14 31.23
C PHE A 326 20.87 -14.47 32.06
N GLY A 327 20.59 -15.76 32.21
CA GLY A 327 19.43 -16.26 32.94
C GLY A 327 18.14 -16.36 32.11
N ASP A 328 18.12 -15.86 30.87
CA ASP A 328 16.96 -16.03 29.99
C ASP A 328 16.75 -17.49 29.63
N VAL A 329 15.47 -17.85 29.49
CA VAL A 329 15.00 -19.22 29.30
C VAL A 329 14.24 -19.34 27.98
N LEU A 330 14.71 -20.23 27.09
CA LEU A 330 13.98 -20.65 25.90
C LEU A 330 13.23 -21.94 26.16
N THR A 331 12.04 -22.06 25.60
CA THR A 331 11.22 -23.27 25.70
C THR A 331 11.30 -24.07 24.41
N ILE A 332 11.60 -25.36 24.54
CA ILE A 332 11.52 -26.35 23.47
C ILE A 332 10.25 -27.15 23.68
N ASN A 333 9.39 -27.17 22.67
CA ASN A 333 8.20 -28.00 22.62
C ASN A 333 8.50 -29.34 21.95
N PHE A 334 7.87 -30.39 22.48
CA PHE A 334 7.90 -31.73 21.94
C PHE A 334 6.47 -32.20 21.64
N THR A 335 6.30 -32.90 20.52
CA THR A 335 5.10 -33.73 20.29
C THR A 335 5.53 -35.18 20.27
N GLY A 336 4.78 -36.07 20.92
CA GLY A 336 5.02 -37.53 20.84
C GLY A 336 6.24 -38.08 21.60
N LEU A 337 6.96 -37.23 22.35
CA LEU A 337 8.07 -37.65 23.20
C LEU A 337 7.56 -38.36 24.47
N THR A 338 8.06 -39.57 24.72
CA THR A 338 7.68 -40.39 25.87
C THR A 338 8.91 -40.97 26.57
N SER A 339 8.77 -41.36 27.83
CA SER A 339 9.86 -42.05 28.56
C SER A 339 10.24 -43.39 27.89
N GLY A 340 9.31 -43.95 27.10
CA GLY A 340 9.50 -45.14 26.30
C GLY A 340 10.43 -44.94 25.10
N ASN A 341 10.42 -43.77 24.46
CA ASN A 341 11.17 -43.49 23.22
C ASN A 341 12.36 -42.52 23.39
N TYR A 342 12.44 -41.78 24.48
CA TYR A 342 13.53 -40.83 24.77
C TYR A 342 14.88 -41.50 25.02
N ASN A 343 15.97 -40.98 24.44
CA ASN A 343 17.35 -41.40 24.70
C ASN A 343 18.25 -40.25 25.17
N SER A 344 18.42 -39.18 24.37
CA SER A 344 19.24 -38.03 24.74
C SER A 344 18.73 -36.72 24.14
N LEU A 345 19.05 -35.59 24.78
CA LEU A 345 18.88 -34.25 24.25
C LEU A 345 20.21 -33.50 24.37
N VAL A 346 20.58 -32.80 23.30
CA VAL A 346 21.81 -32.03 23.19
C VAL A 346 21.46 -30.64 22.68
N ALA A 347 22.11 -29.60 23.21
CA ALA A 347 22.04 -28.25 22.69
C ALA A 347 23.45 -27.75 22.35
N GLU A 348 23.60 -27.19 21.17
CA GLU A 348 24.84 -26.67 20.61
C GLU A 348 24.67 -25.17 20.39
N PHE A 349 25.64 -24.38 20.86
CA PHE A 349 25.75 -22.96 20.54
C PHE A 349 26.88 -22.78 19.52
N ILE A 350 26.54 -22.29 18.34
CA ILE A 350 27.46 -22.20 17.19
C ILE A 350 27.64 -20.73 16.81
N GLN A 351 28.85 -20.21 16.95
CA GLN A 351 29.21 -18.83 16.59
C GLN A 351 29.47 -18.65 15.08
N GLU A 352 29.05 -17.52 14.52
CA GLU A 352 29.39 -17.11 13.17
C GLU A 352 30.91 -16.79 13.07
N GLY A 353 31.65 -17.49 12.20
CA GLY A 353 33.09 -17.26 11.95
C GLY A 353 34.08 -18.37 12.35
N GLY A 354 33.67 -19.40 13.12
CA GLY A 354 34.51 -20.55 13.54
C GLY A 354 35.59 -20.19 14.56
N ALA A 355 35.85 -20.91 15.65
CA ALA A 355 36.08 -22.35 15.80
C ALA A 355 35.69 -22.87 17.21
N TRP A 356 34.72 -22.22 17.86
CA TRP A 356 34.25 -22.56 19.22
C TRP A 356 32.80 -23.04 19.21
N GLY A 357 32.53 -24.19 18.58
CA GLY A 357 31.25 -24.87 18.81
C GLY A 357 31.24 -25.44 20.24
N MET A 358 30.34 -24.96 21.09
CA MET A 358 30.22 -25.43 22.48
C MET A 358 28.97 -26.30 22.62
N GLU A 359 29.14 -27.59 22.88
CA GLU A 359 28.06 -28.59 23.01
C GLU A 359 27.70 -28.79 24.49
N THR A 360 26.41 -28.88 24.81
CA THR A 360 25.92 -29.40 26.09
C THR A 360 24.95 -30.54 25.91
N ALA A 361 25.15 -31.62 26.65
CA ALA A 361 24.32 -32.81 26.62
C ALA A 361 23.75 -33.10 28.01
N ILE A 362 22.59 -33.76 28.07
CA ILE A 362 21.98 -34.23 29.33
C ILE A 362 22.90 -35.20 30.11
N VAL A 363 23.98 -35.71 29.49
CA VAL A 363 25.03 -36.54 30.13
C VAL A 363 26.42 -36.19 29.57
N PRO A 364 27.50 -36.27 30.38
CA PRO A 364 28.25 -35.11 30.85
C PRO A 364 29.16 -34.47 29.77
N ASN A 365 28.65 -33.45 29.08
CA ASN A 365 29.45 -32.36 28.51
C ASN A 365 28.87 -31.07 29.09
N ALA A 366 29.31 -30.69 30.29
CA ALA A 366 28.88 -29.43 30.90
C ALA A 366 29.36 -28.28 30.02
N ASN A 367 28.43 -27.56 29.38
CA ASN A 367 28.74 -26.34 28.67
C ASN A 367 28.69 -25.19 29.67
N PRO A 368 29.71 -24.34 29.73
CA PRO A 368 29.72 -23.27 30.70
C PRO A 368 28.67 -22.18 30.36
N CYS A 369 28.25 -22.04 29.10
CA CYS A 369 27.29 -21.03 28.65
C CYS A 369 25.82 -21.47 28.62
N LEU A 370 25.51 -22.77 28.58
CA LEU A 370 24.14 -23.30 28.44
C LEU A 370 23.82 -24.33 29.52
N GLU A 371 22.57 -24.33 30.00
CA GLU A 371 21.95 -25.48 30.66
C GLU A 371 20.68 -25.90 29.94
N ILE A 372 20.52 -27.21 29.79
CA ILE A 372 19.27 -27.82 29.34
C ILE A 372 18.63 -28.48 30.56
N ALA A 373 17.37 -28.17 30.82
CA ALA A 373 16.61 -28.87 31.85
C ALA A 373 16.32 -30.31 31.40
N GLU A 374 16.39 -31.25 32.35
CA GLU A 374 16.01 -32.64 32.08
C GLU A 374 14.52 -32.71 31.66
N PRO A 375 14.16 -33.42 30.57
CA PRO A 375 12.78 -33.63 30.18
C PRO A 375 11.96 -34.28 31.30
N VAL A 376 10.91 -33.60 31.75
CA VAL A 376 10.00 -34.10 32.79
C VAL A 376 8.85 -34.86 32.12
N PHE A 377 8.69 -36.14 32.46
CA PHE A 377 7.65 -37.00 31.90
C PHE A 377 6.45 -37.11 32.84
N ASN A 378 5.36 -36.41 32.53
CA ASN A 378 4.10 -36.50 33.24
C ASN A 378 3.22 -37.55 32.57
N ASN A 379 2.78 -38.57 33.31
CA ASN A 379 2.05 -39.74 32.76
C ASN A 379 2.77 -40.39 31.56
N GLY A 380 4.10 -40.40 31.57
CA GLY A 380 4.93 -41.00 30.52
C GLY A 380 5.16 -40.14 29.29
N VAL A 381 4.61 -38.92 29.22
CA VAL A 381 4.75 -37.98 28.09
C VAL A 381 5.50 -36.72 28.54
N CYS A 382 6.36 -36.19 27.68
CA CYS A 382 6.99 -34.89 27.86
C CYS A 382 6.59 -33.97 26.70
N ASN A 383 6.02 -32.80 27.03
CA ASN A 383 5.55 -31.83 26.03
C ASN A 383 6.53 -30.66 25.85
N SER A 384 7.42 -30.42 26.80
CA SER A 384 8.39 -29.33 26.71
C SER A 384 9.56 -29.52 27.67
N THR A 385 10.67 -28.86 27.35
CA THR A 385 11.77 -28.59 28.28
C THR A 385 12.32 -27.19 28.04
N THR A 386 13.28 -26.75 28.86
CA THR A 386 13.85 -25.41 28.79
C THR A 386 15.36 -25.42 28.59
N ILE A 387 15.86 -24.36 27.97
CA ILE A 387 17.29 -24.07 27.83
C ILE A 387 17.55 -22.70 28.43
N THR A 388 18.55 -22.61 29.30
CA THR A 388 18.91 -21.37 30.02
C THR A 388 20.33 -20.95 29.67
N ILE A 389 20.56 -19.66 29.43
CA ILE A 389 21.91 -19.11 29.29
C ILE A 389 22.52 -18.93 30.69
N LYS A 390 23.66 -19.58 30.98
CA LYS A 390 24.21 -19.74 32.34
C LYS A 390 25.57 -19.12 32.60
N GLN A 391 26.15 -18.44 31.61
CA GLN A 391 27.37 -17.66 31.80
C GLN A 391 27.31 -16.38 30.99
N MET A 392 27.88 -15.33 31.56
CA MET A 392 28.16 -14.08 30.86
C MET A 392 29.20 -14.33 29.76
N ILE A 393 28.82 -14.09 28.50
CA ILE A 393 29.74 -14.19 27.37
C ILE A 393 30.49 -12.87 27.26
N GLU A 394 31.83 -12.90 27.35
CA GLU A 394 32.69 -11.71 27.50
C GLU A 394 32.67 -10.71 26.32
N THR A 395 32.02 -11.07 25.20
CA THR A 395 31.79 -10.18 24.05
C THR A 395 30.28 -10.09 23.77
N GLY A 396 29.64 -8.96 24.08
CA GLY A 396 28.23 -8.68 23.79
C GLY A 396 27.99 -8.42 22.29
N GLY A 397 26.74 -8.50 21.84
CA GLY A 397 26.36 -8.19 20.44
C GLY A 397 26.61 -9.32 19.44
N PHE A 398 26.93 -10.51 19.93
CA PHE A 398 27.24 -11.69 19.12
C PHE A 398 25.97 -12.44 18.68
N GLU A 399 25.91 -12.86 17.40
CA GLU A 399 24.86 -13.70 16.84
C GLU A 399 25.30 -15.17 16.72
N ALA A 400 24.49 -16.06 17.28
CA ALA A 400 24.76 -17.49 17.37
C ALA A 400 23.62 -18.31 16.81
N LEU A 401 23.92 -19.51 16.29
CA LEU A 401 22.93 -20.53 16.06
C LEU A 401 22.85 -21.44 17.30
N LEU A 402 21.72 -21.40 18.00
CA LEU A 402 21.36 -22.39 19.01
C LEU A 402 20.65 -23.56 18.33
N ARG A 403 21.28 -24.73 18.33
CA ARG A 403 20.73 -25.97 17.78
C ARG A 403 20.40 -26.93 18.91
N VAL A 404 19.28 -27.63 18.83
CA VAL A 404 18.86 -28.65 19.80
C VAL A 404 18.57 -29.95 19.07
N THR A 405 19.25 -31.02 19.46
CA THR A 405 19.16 -32.35 18.86
C THR A 405 18.60 -33.34 19.89
N LEU A 406 17.41 -33.85 19.62
CA LEU A 406 16.79 -34.96 20.34
C LEU A 406 17.11 -36.26 19.63
N THR A 407 17.63 -37.25 20.35
CA THR A 407 17.83 -38.61 19.85
C THR A 407 16.85 -39.57 20.53
N ASP A 408 16.16 -40.41 19.76
CA ASP A 408 15.30 -41.47 20.30
C ASP A 408 16.09 -42.76 20.60
N LYS A 409 15.45 -43.74 21.26
CA LYS A 409 16.09 -45.04 21.60
C LYS A 409 16.46 -45.90 20.40
N LYS A 410 15.95 -45.59 19.21
CA LYS A 410 16.32 -46.26 17.95
C LYS A 410 17.51 -45.58 17.27
N GLY A 411 17.94 -44.43 17.78
CA GLY A 411 19.03 -43.62 17.22
C GLY A 411 18.58 -42.58 16.20
N ASN A 412 17.27 -42.37 16.00
CA ASN A 412 16.81 -41.31 15.09
C ASN A 412 16.98 -39.95 15.75
N GLN A 413 17.37 -38.95 14.96
CA GLN A 413 17.62 -37.59 15.41
C GLN A 413 16.53 -36.63 14.92
N TYR A 414 16.12 -35.72 15.80
CA TYR A 414 15.15 -34.66 15.54
C TYR A 414 15.79 -33.35 15.97
N VAL A 415 15.81 -32.35 15.10
CA VAL A 415 16.60 -31.12 15.30
C VAL A 415 15.71 -29.88 15.24
N ALA A 416 15.87 -29.00 16.23
CA ALA A 416 15.37 -27.63 16.20
C ALA A 416 16.55 -26.65 16.17
N SER A 417 16.39 -25.49 15.54
CA SER A 417 17.44 -24.46 15.53
C SER A 417 16.87 -23.05 15.57
N ARG A 418 17.62 -22.11 16.14
CA ARG A 418 17.26 -20.70 16.26
C ARG A 418 18.49 -19.80 16.25
N VAL A 419 18.35 -18.61 15.65
CA VAL A 419 19.35 -17.55 15.79
C VAL A 419 19.11 -16.80 17.10
N VAL A 420 20.15 -16.63 17.89
CA VAL A 420 20.14 -15.91 19.18
C VAL A 420 21.13 -14.77 19.09
N LYS A 421 20.72 -13.58 19.53
CA LYS A 421 21.62 -12.43 19.71
C LYS A 421 21.83 -12.18 21.19
N TYR A 422 23.06 -12.30 21.67
CA TYR A 422 23.35 -12.16 23.10
C TYR A 422 23.64 -10.70 23.48
N PHE A 423 23.00 -10.25 24.56
CA PHE A 423 23.16 -8.91 25.15
C PHE A 423 23.58 -9.03 26.62
N TYR A 424 24.43 -8.10 27.08
CA TYR A 424 24.79 -8.01 28.50
C TYR A 424 23.70 -7.38 29.36
N SER A 425 22.95 -6.46 28.76
CA SER A 425 21.86 -5.76 29.39
C SER A 425 20.54 -6.47 29.13
N LYS A 426 19.76 -6.72 30.19
CA LYS A 426 18.38 -7.22 30.08
C LYS A 426 17.51 -6.26 29.29
N LEU A 427 17.67 -4.97 29.54
CA LEU A 427 17.00 -3.91 28.80
C LEU A 427 17.33 -3.97 27.31
N ALA A 428 18.60 -4.20 26.94
CA ALA A 428 18.99 -4.32 25.53
C ALA A 428 18.35 -5.54 24.84
N ALA A 429 18.35 -6.70 25.51
CA ALA A 429 17.65 -7.89 25.01
C ALA A 429 16.14 -7.65 24.84
N ALA A 430 15.51 -6.99 25.82
CA ALA A 430 14.09 -6.66 25.77
C ALA A 430 13.76 -5.68 24.62
N ALA A 431 14.58 -4.63 24.43
CA ALA A 431 14.41 -3.67 23.34
C ALA A 431 14.54 -4.34 21.96
N TYR A 432 15.50 -5.25 21.80
CA TYR A 432 15.69 -6.02 20.57
C TYR A 432 14.48 -6.91 20.24
N ASN A 433 13.88 -7.51 21.27
CA ASN A 433 12.72 -8.39 21.13
C ASN A 433 11.41 -7.61 20.89
N GLY A 434 11.30 -6.39 21.42
CA GLY A 434 10.08 -5.60 21.50
C GLY A 434 9.27 -5.92 22.77
N GLY A 435 8.08 -5.32 22.89
CA GLY A 435 7.20 -5.46 24.05
C GLY A 435 7.31 -4.29 25.01
N SER A 436 7.27 -4.54 26.32
CA SER A 436 7.33 -3.51 27.36
C SER A 436 8.35 -3.86 28.43
N TYR A 437 9.08 -2.87 28.94
CA TYR A 437 10.08 -3.04 29.98
C TYR A 437 9.99 -1.91 31.02
N THR A 438 10.12 -2.25 32.29
CA THR A 438 10.17 -1.30 33.40
C THR A 438 11.57 -1.31 34.00
N LEU A 439 12.22 -0.16 34.01
CA LEU A 439 13.61 -0.01 34.42
C LEU A 439 13.80 -0.44 35.88
N ALA A 440 14.78 -1.32 36.13
CA ALA A 440 15.18 -1.80 37.45
C ALA A 440 16.50 -1.14 37.89
N ASP A 441 16.84 -1.28 39.18
CA ASP A 441 18.08 -0.68 39.74
C ASP A 441 19.36 -1.27 39.09
N GLU A 442 19.29 -2.50 38.60
CA GLU A 442 20.40 -3.17 37.90
C GLU A 442 20.63 -2.65 36.47
N ASP A 443 19.67 -1.88 35.92
CA ASP A 443 19.73 -1.33 34.56
C ASP A 443 20.27 0.11 34.54
N GLU A 444 20.61 0.71 35.69
CA GLU A 444 20.99 2.13 35.74
C GLU A 444 22.25 2.45 34.92
N VAL A 445 23.22 1.53 34.86
CA VAL A 445 24.47 1.67 34.11
C VAL A 445 24.44 0.80 32.86
N GLN A 446 24.44 1.43 31.69
CA GLN A 446 24.50 0.76 30.40
C GLN A 446 25.90 0.80 29.81
N THR A 447 26.33 -0.32 29.23
CA THR A 447 27.64 -0.46 28.57
C THR A 447 27.53 -0.63 27.06
N ASP A 448 26.34 -0.93 26.56
CA ASP A 448 26.05 -1.22 25.16
C ASP A 448 25.03 -0.20 24.64
N GLN A 449 25.08 0.12 23.34
CA GLN A 449 23.98 0.82 22.68
C GLN A 449 22.74 -0.09 22.65
N ILE A 450 21.60 0.45 23.04
CA ILE A 450 20.32 -0.26 23.03
C ILE A 450 19.60 0.01 21.71
N GLU A 451 19.27 -1.04 20.97
CA GLU A 451 18.61 -0.92 19.68
C GLU A 451 17.18 -1.45 19.73
N VAL A 452 16.25 -0.70 19.11
CA VAL A 452 14.90 -1.17 18.75
C VAL A 452 14.87 -1.43 17.24
N PRO A 453 14.95 -2.71 16.79
CA PRO A 453 15.04 -3.05 15.36
C PRO A 453 13.79 -2.67 14.56
N ALA A 454 13.96 -2.53 13.23
CA ALA A 454 12.84 -2.30 12.31
C ALA A 454 11.76 -3.40 12.47
N GLY A 455 10.48 -2.99 12.43
CA GLY A 455 9.34 -3.89 12.61
C GLY A 455 9.04 -4.30 14.07
N LYS A 456 9.86 -3.88 15.05
CA LYS A 456 9.59 -4.09 16.47
C LYS A 456 8.91 -2.85 17.09
N GLU A 457 8.02 -3.09 18.05
CA GLU A 457 7.47 -2.05 18.92
C GLU A 457 7.94 -2.29 20.36
N PHE A 458 8.47 -1.26 21.03
CA PHE A 458 9.00 -1.34 22.38
C PHE A 458 8.51 -0.18 23.26
N THR A 459 8.08 -0.46 24.49
CA THR A 459 7.68 0.57 25.47
C THR A 459 8.57 0.50 26.71
N LEU A 460 9.29 1.57 27.00
CA LEU A 460 10.12 1.71 28.19
C LEU A 460 9.42 2.58 29.24
N ASP A 461 9.32 2.05 30.46
CA ASP A 461 8.97 2.81 31.65
C ASP A 461 10.24 3.06 32.50
N LEU A 462 10.66 4.32 32.60
CA LEU A 462 11.84 4.75 33.36
C LEU A 462 11.68 4.55 34.87
N ASN A 463 10.44 4.44 35.37
CA ASN A 463 10.13 4.11 36.76
C ASN A 463 10.88 4.98 37.80
N GLY A 464 11.07 6.27 37.49
CA GLY A 464 11.74 7.22 38.36
C GLY A 464 13.25 7.09 38.44
N LYS A 465 13.87 6.18 37.67
CA LYS A 465 15.31 5.87 37.69
C LYS A 465 16.09 6.57 36.59
N THR A 466 17.40 6.62 36.75
CA THR A 466 18.31 7.24 35.78
C THR A 466 19.12 6.18 35.05
N LEU A 467 18.90 6.09 33.75
CA LEU A 467 19.73 5.33 32.84
C LEU A 467 20.90 6.20 32.37
N HIS A 468 22.12 5.71 32.55
CA HIS A 468 23.37 6.42 32.23
C HIS A 468 24.47 5.44 31.84
N ASN A 469 25.61 5.96 31.40
CA ASN A 469 26.85 5.20 31.24
C ASN A 469 28.01 5.95 31.96
N THR A 470 29.23 5.44 31.86
CA THR A 470 30.42 6.03 32.51
C THR A 470 31.55 6.26 31.52
N MET A 471 32.52 7.12 31.87
CA MET A 471 33.77 7.31 31.10
C MET A 471 34.58 6.02 30.85
N THR A 472 34.36 4.93 31.58
CA THR A 472 35.02 3.64 31.31
C THR A 472 34.16 2.70 30.46
N THR A 473 32.93 3.12 30.13
CA THR A 473 31.91 2.40 29.37
C THR A 473 31.36 3.33 28.28
N HIS A 474 32.29 3.90 27.48
CA HIS A 474 31.95 4.74 26.34
C HIS A 474 31.12 3.95 25.32
N ILE A 475 29.93 4.45 25.02
CA ILE A 475 29.04 3.88 24.01
C ILE A 475 29.35 4.50 22.64
N TRP A 476 29.74 5.78 22.62
CA TRP A 476 30.02 6.47 21.38
C TRP A 476 31.20 5.82 20.64
N ASN A 477 30.93 5.32 19.44
CA ASN A 477 31.92 4.73 18.56
C ASN A 477 31.56 5.03 17.10
N ALA A 478 32.31 5.94 16.48
CA ALA A 478 32.10 6.35 15.09
C ALA A 478 32.25 5.20 14.09
N ASP A 479 33.24 4.32 14.29
CA ASP A 479 33.53 3.21 13.37
C ASP A 479 32.42 2.14 13.39
N GLN A 480 31.71 2.02 14.51
CA GLN A 480 30.58 1.08 14.69
C GLN A 480 29.22 1.73 14.46
N GLY A 481 29.16 3.06 14.25
CA GLY A 481 27.91 3.79 14.09
C GLY A 481 27.12 4.02 15.38
N ASN A 482 27.71 3.75 16.55
CA ASN A 482 27.06 3.87 17.84
C ASN A 482 27.16 5.32 18.32
N TRP A 483 26.05 6.07 18.32
CA TRP A 483 26.06 7.50 18.69
C TRP A 483 25.08 7.86 19.82
N SER A 484 24.36 6.89 20.38
CA SER A 484 23.27 7.14 21.34
C SER A 484 23.14 6.02 22.37
N HIS A 485 22.48 6.28 23.51
CA HIS A 485 22.00 5.21 24.40
C HIS A 485 20.97 4.34 23.72
N PHE A 486 20.02 4.96 23.01
CA PHE A 486 18.99 4.26 22.26
C PHE A 486 19.03 4.60 20.78
N THR A 487 19.03 3.58 19.92
CA THR A 487 18.74 3.72 18.49
C THR A 487 17.40 3.11 18.14
N VAL A 488 16.52 3.93 17.59
CA VAL A 488 15.16 3.56 17.21
C VAL A 488 15.07 3.40 15.70
N ARG A 489 14.97 2.14 15.23
CA ARG A 489 14.66 1.77 13.83
C ARG A 489 13.24 1.22 13.68
N GLY A 490 12.72 0.60 14.74
CA GLY A 490 11.31 0.25 14.88
C GLY A 490 10.50 1.39 15.48
N LYS A 491 9.60 1.06 16.42
CA LYS A 491 8.82 2.04 17.18
C LYS A 491 9.14 1.93 18.65
N MET A 492 9.44 3.06 19.28
CA MET A 492 9.76 3.12 20.70
C MET A 492 8.88 4.14 21.41
N THR A 493 8.25 3.77 22.52
CA THR A 493 7.56 4.69 23.42
C THR A 493 8.31 4.77 24.75
N ILE A 494 8.64 5.97 25.22
CA ILE A 494 9.30 6.18 26.51
C ILE A 494 8.37 6.99 27.43
N LYS A 495 8.18 6.48 28.65
CA LYS A 495 7.44 7.14 29.72
C LYS A 495 8.17 6.99 31.05
N ASP A 496 7.79 7.80 32.00
CA ASP A 496 8.12 7.64 33.41
C ASP A 496 6.81 7.47 34.21
N GLY A 497 6.54 6.24 34.64
CA GLY A 497 5.39 5.86 35.45
C GLY A 497 5.55 6.20 36.93
N SER A 498 6.70 6.75 37.36
CA SER A 498 6.88 7.12 38.76
C SER A 498 6.01 8.33 39.14
N PRO A 499 5.45 8.35 40.37
CA PRO A 499 4.70 9.51 40.86
C PRO A 499 5.53 10.80 40.92
N ALA A 500 6.86 10.67 41.04
CA ALA A 500 7.77 11.80 41.17
C ALA A 500 8.18 12.39 39.81
N GLY A 501 8.04 11.65 38.70
CA GLY A 501 8.44 12.12 37.38
C GLY A 501 9.97 12.34 37.25
N THR A 502 10.77 11.58 38.01
CA THR A 502 12.24 11.75 38.12
C THR A 502 13.03 10.87 37.17
N GLY A 503 12.38 10.00 36.41
CA GLY A 503 13.02 9.09 35.47
C GLY A 503 13.80 9.85 34.41
N SER A 504 15.02 9.41 34.12
CA SER A 504 15.88 10.11 33.18
C SER A 504 16.80 9.21 32.36
N ILE A 505 17.19 9.70 31.18
CA ILE A 505 18.25 9.15 30.34
C ILE A 505 19.32 10.23 30.24
N THR A 506 20.47 9.96 30.86
CA THR A 506 21.59 10.90 31.00
C THR A 506 22.89 10.19 30.67
N PRO A 507 23.32 10.17 29.39
CA PRO A 507 24.65 9.70 29.04
C PRO A 507 25.77 10.41 29.80
N ASP A 508 26.96 9.80 29.85
CA ASP A 508 28.16 10.43 30.39
C ASP A 508 28.53 11.70 29.59
N PRO A 509 29.01 12.78 30.25
CA PRO A 509 29.45 13.97 29.53
C PRO A 509 30.54 13.66 28.50
N ASN A 510 30.40 14.14 27.28
CA ASN A 510 31.30 13.88 26.13
C ASN A 510 31.15 12.52 25.44
N ASP A 511 30.15 11.72 25.78
CA ASP A 511 29.91 10.45 25.10
C ASP A 511 28.83 10.60 24.00
N CYS A 512 27.63 10.07 24.21
CA CYS A 512 26.61 9.88 23.18
C CYS A 512 25.34 10.74 23.36
N TYR A 513 24.44 10.68 22.39
CA TYR A 513 23.08 11.25 22.46
C TYR A 513 22.19 10.42 23.40
N ALA A 514 21.09 10.98 23.91
CA ALA A 514 20.17 10.19 24.72
C ALA A 514 19.39 9.19 23.83
N VAL A 515 18.84 9.66 22.70
CA VAL A 515 18.15 8.80 21.73
C VAL A 515 18.46 9.30 20.32
N ASP A 516 18.67 8.38 19.38
CA ASP A 516 18.61 8.68 17.95
C ASP A 516 17.55 7.84 17.21
N VAL A 517 16.99 8.42 16.15
CA VAL A 517 15.96 7.80 15.29
C VAL A 517 16.54 7.62 13.90
N ARG A 518 16.45 6.41 13.36
CA ARG A 518 17.08 6.03 12.09
C ARG A 518 16.18 5.12 11.26
N GLU A 519 16.49 5.06 9.96
CA GLU A 519 15.93 4.06 9.04
C GLU A 519 14.39 4.01 9.07
N GLY A 520 13.75 5.17 9.26
CA GLY A 520 12.30 5.29 9.30
C GLY A 520 11.65 5.01 10.66
N GLY A 521 12.45 4.91 11.73
CA GLY A 521 11.95 4.63 13.08
C GLY A 521 10.97 5.69 13.62
N HIS A 522 10.17 5.30 14.62
CA HIS A 522 9.19 6.16 15.27
C HIS A 522 9.38 6.18 16.79
N LEU A 523 9.94 7.27 17.30
CA LEU A 523 10.07 7.53 18.72
C LEU A 523 8.86 8.31 19.23
N ILE A 524 8.30 7.91 20.37
CA ILE A 524 7.23 8.60 21.09
C ILE A 524 7.72 8.86 22.52
N ILE A 525 7.78 10.11 22.94
CA ILE A 525 8.15 10.49 24.30
C ILE A 525 6.92 11.05 25.02
N GLU A 526 6.47 10.36 26.06
CA GLU A 526 5.35 10.79 26.91
C GLU A 526 5.82 11.59 28.12
N SER A 527 6.92 11.17 28.76
CA SER A 527 7.51 11.84 29.93
C SER A 527 8.98 11.41 30.15
N GLY A 528 9.59 11.83 31.25
CA GLY A 528 11.01 11.60 31.58
C GLY A 528 11.91 12.82 31.33
N SER A 529 13.18 12.73 31.72
CA SER A 529 14.20 13.76 31.48
C SER A 529 15.33 13.22 30.60
N TYR A 530 15.72 13.97 29.57
CA TYR A 530 16.67 13.54 28.54
C TYR A 530 17.81 14.55 28.46
N ASN A 531 18.93 14.18 29.08
CA ASN A 531 20.10 15.03 29.19
C ASN A 531 21.22 14.51 28.29
N GLY A 532 21.09 14.75 26.99
CA GLY A 532 22.05 14.28 26.01
C GLY A 532 23.38 15.02 26.08
N ASN A 533 24.41 14.50 25.42
CA ASN A 533 25.70 15.18 25.36
C ASN A 533 25.59 16.54 24.62
N ARG A 534 25.63 16.54 23.29
CA ARG A 534 25.34 17.74 22.45
C ARG A 534 23.91 17.81 21.96
N THR A 535 23.23 16.67 21.94
CA THR A 535 21.87 16.51 21.43
C THR A 535 21.14 15.52 22.32
N SER A 536 19.92 15.86 22.76
CA SER A 536 19.06 14.93 23.50
C SER A 536 18.45 13.92 22.55
N ILE A 537 17.77 14.41 21.52
CA ILE A 537 17.08 13.60 20.53
C ILE A 537 17.60 13.96 19.14
N TYR A 538 18.20 13.01 18.46
CA TYR A 538 18.71 13.17 17.09
C TYR A 538 17.85 12.38 16.11
N VAL A 539 17.27 13.02 15.10
CA VAL A 539 16.45 12.34 14.08
C VAL A 539 17.21 12.30 12.77
N HIS A 540 17.92 11.20 12.50
CA HIS A 540 18.60 11.01 11.23
C HIS A 540 17.59 10.74 10.11
N GLU A 541 16.74 9.72 10.28
CA GLU A 541 15.66 9.37 9.34
C GLU A 541 14.53 8.70 10.12
N GLY A 542 13.32 9.26 10.07
CA GLY A 542 12.19 8.79 10.86
C GLY A 542 11.45 9.94 11.56
N THR A 543 10.70 9.62 12.62
CA THR A 543 9.87 10.59 13.34
C THR A 543 10.09 10.50 14.85
N ALA A 544 10.35 11.64 15.48
CA ALA A 544 10.25 11.81 16.93
C ALA A 544 8.99 12.60 17.30
N GLU A 545 8.07 11.97 18.00
CA GLU A 545 6.83 12.56 18.53
C GLU A 545 6.98 12.83 20.03
N ILE A 546 7.11 14.10 20.40
CA ILE A 546 7.36 14.55 21.77
C ILE A 546 6.07 15.11 22.35
N LYS A 547 5.44 14.36 23.27
CA LYS A 547 4.21 14.74 23.97
C LYS A 547 4.48 15.35 25.34
N GLY A 548 5.66 15.11 25.90
CA GLY A 548 6.06 15.56 27.22
C GLY A 548 7.55 15.36 27.48
N GLY A 549 7.98 15.51 28.73
CA GLY A 549 9.36 15.32 29.17
C GLY A 549 10.17 16.62 29.29
N LYS A 550 11.42 16.49 29.73
CA LYS A 550 12.38 17.59 29.90
C LYS A 550 13.63 17.32 29.08
N PHE A 551 14.10 18.30 28.32
CA PHE A 551 15.20 18.15 27.37
C PHE A 551 16.29 19.19 27.64
N SER A 552 17.52 18.71 27.77
CA SER A 552 18.70 19.55 27.99
C SER A 552 19.95 18.89 27.41
N VAL A 553 20.98 19.69 27.19
CA VAL A 553 22.29 19.23 26.75
C VAL A 553 23.33 19.50 27.81
N GLN A 554 24.29 18.58 27.93
CA GLN A 554 25.42 18.70 28.85
C GLN A 554 26.55 19.56 28.27
N GLN A 555 26.69 19.54 26.95
CA GLN A 555 27.66 20.35 26.21
C GLN A 555 26.99 21.31 25.26
N GLN A 556 27.38 22.57 25.37
CA GLN A 556 26.91 23.64 24.52
C GLN A 556 27.72 23.69 23.21
N HIS A 557 27.05 23.93 22.09
CA HIS A 557 27.75 24.20 20.84
C HIS A 557 28.38 25.61 20.86
N PRO A 558 29.62 25.81 20.36
CA PRO A 558 30.32 27.10 20.47
C PRO A 558 29.60 28.30 19.85
N THR A 559 28.86 28.08 18.75
CA THR A 559 28.12 29.14 18.04
C THR A 559 26.65 29.19 18.40
N ASP A 560 26.10 28.09 18.92
CA ASP A 560 24.68 27.97 19.24
C ASP A 560 24.49 27.07 20.46
N PRO A 561 24.67 27.62 21.67
CA PRO A 561 24.79 26.82 22.89
C PRO A 561 23.69 25.78 23.12
N TYR A 562 22.49 25.99 22.58
CA TYR A 562 21.35 25.09 22.78
C TYR A 562 20.63 24.71 21.48
N GLY A 563 21.11 25.14 20.31
CA GLY A 563 20.44 24.93 19.02
C GLY A 563 20.20 23.46 18.65
N TYR A 564 20.96 22.54 19.25
CA TYR A 564 20.97 21.11 18.94
C TYR A 564 20.29 20.24 20.01
N VAL A 565 19.52 20.82 20.96
CA VAL A 565 18.82 20.01 21.99
C VAL A 565 17.92 18.96 21.34
N ILE A 566 17.14 19.38 20.34
CA ILE A 566 16.44 18.50 19.40
C ILE A 566 16.99 18.83 18.02
N ASP A 567 17.44 17.82 17.29
CA ASP A 567 18.18 18.00 16.04
C ASP A 567 17.75 16.96 15.01
N CYS A 568 17.66 17.35 13.75
CA CYS A 568 17.38 16.45 12.64
C CYS A 568 18.59 16.43 11.70
N ASP A 569 18.75 15.38 10.90
CA ASP A 569 19.69 15.48 9.78
C ASP A 569 19.15 16.51 8.77
N ASN A 570 19.91 17.55 8.46
CA ASN A 570 19.47 18.65 7.60
C ASN A 570 18.99 18.16 6.22
N THR A 571 19.67 17.16 5.64
CA THR A 571 19.32 16.64 4.30
C THR A 571 17.98 15.91 4.36
N ASN A 572 17.82 15.05 5.35
CA ASN A 572 16.59 14.29 5.54
C ASN A 572 15.41 15.15 6.00
N TYR A 573 15.67 16.19 6.80
CA TYR A 573 14.65 17.15 7.21
C TYR A 573 14.12 17.93 6.00
N LEU A 574 15.00 18.45 5.15
CA LEU A 574 14.61 19.16 3.91
C LEU A 574 13.84 18.26 2.94
N ASN A 575 14.14 16.95 2.91
CA ASN A 575 13.41 15.96 2.11
C ASN A 575 12.14 15.45 2.79
N GLY A 576 11.87 15.84 4.04
CA GLY A 576 10.72 15.41 4.82
C GLY A 576 10.77 13.97 5.32
N THR A 577 11.94 13.32 5.34
CA THR A 577 12.16 11.97 5.86
C THR A 577 12.60 11.96 7.33
N ALA A 578 13.13 13.07 7.84
CA ALA A 578 13.34 13.30 9.28
C ALA A 578 12.32 14.32 9.81
N LYS A 579 11.65 14.00 10.93
CA LYS A 579 10.62 14.87 11.54
C LYS A 579 10.71 14.88 13.06
N ALA A 580 10.61 16.07 13.64
CA ALA A 580 10.28 16.25 15.05
C ALA A 580 8.88 16.88 15.16
N LEU A 581 7.98 16.23 15.90
CA LEU A 581 6.59 16.62 16.11
C LEU A 581 6.37 16.86 17.61
N ILE A 582 6.32 18.11 18.03
CA ILE A 582 6.31 18.49 19.44
C ILE A 582 4.94 19.04 19.83
N SER A 583 4.27 18.34 20.74
CA SER A 583 2.98 18.71 21.35
C SER A 583 3.07 18.93 22.86
N GLY A 584 4.25 18.74 23.45
CA GLY A 584 4.48 19.04 24.84
C GLY A 584 5.96 18.95 25.23
N GLY A 585 6.23 19.11 26.52
CA GLY A 585 7.57 19.03 27.09
C GLY A 585 8.19 20.39 27.41
N SER A 586 9.37 20.34 28.02
CA SER A 586 10.13 21.50 28.48
C SER A 586 11.59 21.42 28.01
N PHE A 587 12.11 22.51 27.47
CA PHE A 587 13.37 22.57 26.72
C PHE A 587 14.27 23.66 27.30
N VAL A 588 15.46 23.27 27.77
CA VAL A 588 16.40 24.19 28.40
C VAL A 588 17.24 24.89 27.32
N GLY A 589 17.07 26.21 27.20
CA GLY A 589 17.79 27.07 26.27
C GLY A 589 17.38 26.96 24.80
N PHE A 590 16.54 25.99 24.47
CA PHE A 590 16.12 25.67 23.10
C PHE A 590 14.65 26.02 22.88
N ASN A 591 14.36 26.80 21.84
CA ASN A 591 12.99 27.09 21.43
C ASN A 591 12.56 26.09 20.34
N PRO A 592 11.71 25.09 20.64
CA PRO A 592 11.23 24.15 19.62
C PRO A 592 10.39 24.82 18.52
N GLY A 593 9.92 26.05 18.76
CA GLY A 593 9.20 26.86 17.77
C GLY A 593 10.06 27.65 16.79
N ASP A 594 11.38 27.71 17.02
CA ASP A 594 12.36 28.40 16.18
C ASP A 594 13.71 27.71 16.37
N CYS A 595 13.85 26.53 15.74
CA CYS A 595 15.05 25.71 15.77
C CYS A 595 16.12 26.27 14.82
N PRO A 596 17.22 26.84 15.34
CA PRO A 596 18.26 27.45 14.51
C PRO A 596 19.12 26.43 13.75
N ALA A 597 19.25 25.18 14.25
CA ALA A 597 20.06 24.13 13.64
C ALA A 597 19.54 23.70 12.26
N GLU A 598 18.21 23.70 12.09
CA GLU A 598 17.55 23.38 10.81
C GLU A 598 17.27 24.60 9.93
N GLY A 599 17.90 25.73 10.26
CA GLY A 599 17.77 26.97 9.52
C GLY A 599 16.73 27.93 10.12
N PRO A 600 16.88 29.24 9.84
CA PRO A 600 15.92 30.26 10.24
C PRO A 600 14.53 29.90 9.73
N GLY A 601 13.55 29.73 10.62
CA GLY A 601 12.26 29.21 10.11
C GLY A 601 11.65 28.12 10.96
N THR A 602 12.52 27.24 11.44
CA THR A 602 12.11 25.87 11.64
C THR A 602 11.29 25.71 12.91
N ASN A 603 10.06 25.26 12.75
CA ASN A 603 9.13 25.03 13.85
C ASN A 603 8.84 23.53 13.96
N PHE A 604 9.24 22.92 15.08
CA PHE A 604 8.93 21.52 15.40
C PHE A 604 7.62 21.39 16.18
N VAL A 605 7.03 22.49 16.64
CA VAL A 605 5.74 22.49 17.36
C VAL A 605 4.61 22.25 16.38
N ILE A 606 3.78 21.25 16.67
CA ILE A 606 2.65 20.88 15.81
C ILE A 606 1.51 21.92 15.88
N ASP A 607 0.63 21.90 14.88
CA ASP A 607 -0.55 22.76 14.81
C ASP A 607 -1.43 22.62 16.06
N GLY A 608 -1.95 23.76 16.55
CA GLY A 608 -2.74 23.85 17.77
C GLY A 608 -1.92 23.91 19.07
N TYR A 609 -0.59 23.79 18.99
CA TYR A 609 0.32 23.90 20.14
C TYR A 609 1.29 25.07 19.99
N HIS A 610 1.89 25.45 21.12
CA HIS A 610 2.74 26.64 21.21
C HIS A 610 3.90 26.48 22.21
N SER A 611 5.06 27.05 21.87
CA SER A 611 6.25 27.13 22.73
C SER A 611 6.27 28.42 23.56
N TYR A 612 6.05 28.31 24.87
CA TYR A 612 6.05 29.43 25.83
C TYR A 612 7.34 29.49 26.62
N VAL A 613 7.85 30.69 26.92
CA VAL A 613 8.90 30.85 27.95
C VAL A 613 8.26 30.62 29.33
N SER A 614 8.66 29.57 30.03
CA SER A 614 8.04 29.19 31.31
C SER A 614 8.54 30.00 32.51
N ASP A 615 9.81 30.38 32.51
CA ASP A 615 10.43 31.13 33.60
C ASP A 615 11.06 32.42 33.05
N GLY A 616 10.29 33.51 33.03
CA GLY A 616 10.78 34.84 32.67
C GLY A 616 12.06 35.19 33.45
N ALA A 617 13.01 35.84 32.77
CA ALA A 617 14.34 36.24 33.28
C ALA A 617 15.35 35.12 33.66
N ALA A 618 15.00 33.83 33.69
CA ALA A 618 15.99 32.76 33.89
C ALA A 618 16.93 32.63 32.67
N THR A 619 18.22 32.41 32.91
CA THR A 619 19.24 32.15 31.87
C THR A 619 19.96 30.83 32.17
N PRO A 620 19.91 29.83 31.28
CA PRO A 620 19.19 29.81 30.00
C PRO A 620 17.67 29.86 30.20
N LYS A 621 16.95 30.42 29.21
CA LYS A 621 15.49 30.41 29.20
C LYS A 621 14.99 28.97 29.12
N VAL A 622 13.87 28.68 29.75
CA VAL A 622 13.19 27.39 29.60
C VAL A 622 11.94 27.61 28.74
N TYR A 623 11.81 26.82 27.68
CA TYR A 623 10.65 26.81 26.80
C TYR A 623 9.76 25.63 27.14
N SER A 624 8.45 25.78 27.10
CA SER A 624 7.48 24.71 27.34
C SER A 624 6.44 24.69 26.25
N VAL A 625 6.17 23.52 25.68
CA VAL A 625 5.13 23.36 24.65
C VAL A 625 3.81 22.99 25.30
N LYS A 626 2.74 23.73 24.99
CA LYS A 626 1.38 23.47 25.49
C LYS A 626 0.35 23.80 24.40
N LEU A 627 -0.86 23.27 24.55
CA LEU A 627 -1.99 23.61 23.68
C LEU A 627 -2.19 25.13 23.66
N THR A 628 -2.35 25.71 22.47
CA THR A 628 -2.54 27.15 22.30
C THR A 628 -3.79 27.61 23.02
N GLN A 629 -3.64 28.54 23.97
CA GLN A 629 -4.77 29.13 24.67
C GLN A 629 -5.18 30.43 23.96
N PRO A 630 -6.48 30.67 23.72
CA PRO A 630 -6.93 31.91 23.12
C PRO A 630 -6.57 33.13 23.99
N VAL A 631 -5.97 34.13 23.37
CA VAL A 631 -5.63 35.41 24.00
C VAL A 631 -6.86 36.30 24.05
N THR A 632 -7.24 36.76 25.25
CA THR A 632 -8.50 37.47 25.48
C THR A 632 -8.32 38.94 25.87
N SER A 633 -7.07 39.40 26.05
CA SER A 633 -6.78 40.79 26.41
C SER A 633 -5.50 41.33 25.76
N ALA A 634 -5.43 42.66 25.63
CA ALA A 634 -4.25 43.36 25.12
C ALA A 634 -2.99 43.11 25.96
N ALA A 635 -3.13 42.95 27.28
CA ALA A 635 -2.03 42.64 28.17
C ALA A 635 -1.46 41.23 27.91
N GLU A 636 -2.33 40.24 27.73
CA GLU A 636 -1.95 38.88 27.35
C GLU A 636 -1.29 38.86 25.96
N PHE A 637 -1.87 39.55 24.98
CA PHE A 637 -1.28 39.65 23.64
C PHE A 637 0.14 40.22 23.70
N THR A 638 0.31 41.34 24.40
CA THR A 638 1.63 42.00 24.56
C THR A 638 2.63 41.11 25.27
N ALA A 639 2.21 40.37 26.31
CA ALA A 639 3.06 39.42 27.01
C ALA A 639 3.52 38.26 26.11
N ASN A 640 2.61 37.71 25.30
CA ASN A 640 2.94 36.66 24.33
C ASN A 640 3.92 37.17 23.27
N MET A 641 3.67 38.36 22.70
CA MET A 641 4.59 39.01 21.76
C MET A 641 5.98 39.21 22.38
N ALA A 642 6.07 39.72 23.61
CA ALA A 642 7.33 39.94 24.31
C ALA A 642 8.07 38.62 24.67
N ALA A 643 7.34 37.53 24.88
CA ALA A 643 7.90 36.21 25.13
C ALA A 643 8.48 35.56 23.85
N GLY A 644 8.22 36.12 22.67
CA GLY A 644 8.62 35.53 21.39
C GLY A 644 7.71 34.36 20.98
N ALA A 645 6.43 34.45 21.31
CA ALA A 645 5.42 33.48 20.95
C ALA A 645 5.39 33.25 19.42
N SER A 646 5.71 32.04 18.94
CA SER A 646 5.67 31.67 17.51
C SER A 646 4.26 31.57 16.92
N SER A 647 3.24 31.27 17.73
CA SER A 647 1.81 31.22 17.33
C SER A 647 0.90 31.90 18.35
N ILE A 648 -0.03 32.75 17.93
CA ILE A 648 -1.01 33.42 18.79
C ILE A 648 -2.40 33.24 18.17
N ILE A 649 -3.37 32.81 18.98
CA ILE A 649 -4.78 32.71 18.58
C ILE A 649 -5.57 33.71 19.42
N LEU A 650 -6.41 34.53 18.80
CA LEU A 650 -7.29 35.44 19.54
C LEU A 650 -8.55 34.71 20.06
N GLY A 651 -8.97 35.06 21.26
CA GLY A 651 -10.25 34.66 21.87
C GLY A 651 -11.22 35.82 22.11
N ALA A 652 -10.80 37.05 21.77
CA ALA A 652 -11.60 38.26 21.80
C ALA A 652 -11.00 39.31 20.86
N ASP A 653 -11.74 40.38 20.57
CA ASP A 653 -11.18 41.55 19.90
C ASP A 653 -10.09 42.18 20.78
N ILE A 654 -8.92 42.42 20.19
CA ILE A 654 -7.76 43.00 20.86
C ILE A 654 -7.51 44.40 20.32
N ASP A 655 -7.62 45.40 21.21
CA ASP A 655 -7.34 46.79 20.89
C ASP A 655 -5.99 47.23 21.45
N LEU A 656 -5.03 47.43 20.54
CA LEU A 656 -3.70 47.99 20.78
C LEU A 656 -3.53 49.31 20.02
N THR A 657 -4.62 50.06 19.82
CA THR A 657 -4.59 51.36 19.12
C THR A 657 -3.46 52.24 19.63
N GLY A 658 -2.63 52.74 18.70
CA GLY A 658 -1.49 53.59 19.02
C GLY A 658 -0.20 52.84 19.39
N THR A 659 -0.24 51.51 19.49
CA THR A 659 0.91 50.65 19.82
C THR A 659 1.49 50.00 18.57
N ASP A 660 2.81 49.99 18.45
CA ASP A 660 3.53 49.28 17.38
C ASP A 660 3.72 47.81 17.79
N ILE A 661 3.37 46.88 16.90
CA ILE A 661 3.65 45.44 17.03
C ILE A 661 4.94 45.17 16.26
N THR A 662 5.91 44.51 16.88
CA THR A 662 7.10 43.99 16.17
C THR A 662 7.05 42.49 16.22
N THR A 663 7.03 41.83 15.06
CA THR A 663 6.92 40.37 15.03
C THR A 663 8.24 39.72 15.41
N ALA A 664 8.15 38.55 16.06
CA ALA A 664 9.29 37.67 16.23
C ALA A 664 9.70 37.04 14.88
N ARG A 665 10.80 36.28 14.86
CA ARG A 665 11.10 35.41 13.74
C ARG A 665 10.04 34.29 13.72
N ASN A 666 9.40 34.10 12.56
CA ASN A 666 8.37 33.07 12.31
C ASN A 666 7.13 33.15 13.19
N GLN A 667 6.40 34.27 13.13
CA GLN A 667 5.20 34.45 13.95
C GLN A 667 3.90 34.24 13.17
N SER A 668 3.06 33.33 13.66
CA SER A 668 1.69 33.09 13.17
C SER A 668 0.66 33.70 14.10
N ILE A 669 -0.22 34.56 13.59
CA ILE A 669 -1.28 35.19 14.37
C ILE A 669 -2.62 34.85 13.72
N ASP A 670 -3.34 33.92 14.33
CA ASP A 670 -4.72 33.60 13.97
C ASP A 670 -5.65 34.57 14.70
N LEU A 671 -6.31 35.43 13.92
CA LEU A 671 -7.29 36.39 14.41
C LEU A 671 -8.59 35.68 14.83
N ASN A 672 -8.82 34.43 14.41
CA ASN A 672 -9.92 33.57 14.85
C ASN A 672 -11.29 34.26 14.87
N SER A 673 -11.64 34.92 13.77
CA SER A 673 -12.84 35.73 13.57
C SER A 673 -12.98 36.96 14.47
N HIS A 674 -11.90 37.38 15.14
CA HIS A 674 -11.82 38.60 15.95
C HIS A 674 -11.04 39.71 15.25
N LYS A 675 -11.12 40.90 15.82
CA LYS A 675 -10.41 42.09 15.35
C LYS A 675 -9.12 42.34 16.15
N LEU A 676 -8.00 42.54 15.45
CA LEU A 676 -6.78 43.11 16.02
C LEU A 676 -6.62 44.56 15.55
N THR A 677 -6.59 45.49 16.49
CA THR A 677 -6.33 46.91 16.20
C THR A 677 -4.93 47.29 16.68
N ALA A 678 -4.11 47.93 15.86
CA ALA A 678 -2.78 48.42 16.25
C ALA A 678 -2.39 49.67 15.47
N LYS A 679 -1.21 50.23 15.75
CA LYS A 679 -0.67 51.36 14.99
C LYS A 679 0.08 50.89 13.74
N ILE A 680 1.18 50.15 13.95
CA ILE A 680 2.05 49.60 12.91
C ILE A 680 2.31 48.13 13.23
N ILE A 681 2.48 47.30 12.21
CA ILE A 681 3.12 45.98 12.34
C ILE A 681 4.48 46.03 11.65
N ASN A 682 5.56 45.81 12.40
CA ASN A 682 6.93 45.79 11.91
C ASN A 682 7.45 44.36 11.80
N ILE A 683 7.94 43.99 10.62
CA ILE A 683 8.65 42.73 10.36
C ILE A 683 10.12 43.06 10.12
N THR A 684 10.95 42.88 11.14
CA THR A 684 12.36 43.34 11.15
C THR A 684 13.38 42.22 11.16
N ALA A 685 12.98 40.98 11.44
CA ALA A 685 13.88 39.84 11.42
C ALA A 685 14.06 39.32 9.98
N ASP A 686 15.30 39.19 9.52
CA ASP A 686 15.62 38.52 8.27
C ASP A 686 15.27 37.02 8.36
N ASP A 687 14.99 36.44 7.19
CA ASP A 687 14.61 35.03 7.03
C ASP A 687 13.44 34.64 7.95
N SER A 688 12.39 35.47 7.98
CA SER A 688 11.22 35.27 8.85
C SER A 688 9.92 35.05 8.09
N ASN A 689 9.10 34.10 8.54
CA ASN A 689 7.78 33.80 7.97
C ASN A 689 6.67 34.24 8.91
N ASN A 690 6.07 35.40 8.66
CA ASN A 690 5.03 35.95 9.51
C ASN A 690 3.66 35.86 8.83
N SER A 691 2.64 35.46 9.58
CA SER A 691 1.29 35.31 9.04
C SER A 691 0.22 35.91 9.94
N PHE A 692 -0.82 36.45 9.31
CA PHE A 692 -2.08 36.83 9.94
C PHE A 692 -3.20 36.10 9.21
N THR A 693 -4.08 35.44 9.97
CA THR A 693 -5.13 34.61 9.37
C THR A 693 -6.50 34.83 10.02
N ASN A 694 -7.57 34.59 9.27
CA ASN A 694 -8.95 34.44 9.75
C ASN A 694 -9.49 35.60 10.62
N GLY A 695 -9.64 36.81 10.10
CA GLY A 695 -10.33 37.87 10.88
C GLY A 695 -10.08 39.28 10.37
N ASP A 696 -10.26 40.24 11.26
CA ASP A 696 -10.18 41.66 10.92
C ASP A 696 -8.89 42.26 11.48
N LEU A 697 -8.12 42.92 10.61
CA LEU A 697 -6.93 43.66 11.00
C LEU A 697 -7.18 45.15 10.76
N GLU A 698 -7.00 45.99 11.78
CA GLU A 698 -7.17 47.45 11.65
C GLU A 698 -5.91 48.17 12.11
N LEU A 699 -5.22 48.85 11.17
CA LEU A 699 -4.01 49.60 11.47
C LEU A 699 -4.22 51.10 11.25
N THR A 700 -3.77 51.92 12.20
CA THR A 700 -3.78 53.38 12.01
C THR A 700 -2.68 53.85 11.06
N GLU A 701 -1.62 53.07 10.89
CA GLU A 701 -0.56 53.34 9.93
C GLU A 701 -0.46 52.23 8.88
N TYR A 702 0.41 51.23 9.04
CA TYR A 702 0.70 50.24 8.00
C TYR A 702 1.45 49.01 8.49
N ILE A 703 1.57 47.99 7.63
CA ILE A 703 2.52 46.89 7.81
C ILE A 703 3.85 47.28 7.15
N HIS A 704 4.94 47.34 7.92
CA HIS A 704 6.30 47.61 7.41
C HIS A 704 7.17 46.36 7.43
N ILE A 705 7.57 45.89 6.26
CA ILE A 705 8.56 44.83 6.10
C ILE A 705 9.95 45.48 5.92
N LYS A 706 10.74 45.50 7.00
CA LYS A 706 12.14 45.94 7.06
C LYS A 706 13.06 44.75 7.33
N SER A 707 12.96 43.73 6.49
CA SER A 707 13.77 42.52 6.54
C SER A 707 14.13 42.06 5.12
N SER A 708 14.90 40.98 5.04
CA SER A 708 15.32 40.33 3.81
C SER A 708 14.95 38.85 3.82
N ASN A 709 14.65 38.32 2.64
CA ASN A 709 14.24 36.92 2.45
C ASN A 709 13.06 36.48 3.34
N SER A 710 12.22 37.42 3.78
CA SER A 710 11.10 37.15 4.69
C SER A 710 9.79 37.01 3.93
N THR A 711 8.84 36.29 4.51
CA THR A 711 7.48 36.15 4.00
C THR A 711 6.48 36.85 4.94
N LEU A 712 5.58 37.65 4.37
CA LEU A 712 4.32 38.06 5.00
C LEU A 712 3.17 37.29 4.35
N ILE A 713 2.29 36.69 5.14
CA ILE A 713 1.08 36.01 4.68
C ILE A 713 -0.14 36.67 5.32
N LEU A 714 -1.10 37.09 4.49
CA LEU A 714 -2.45 37.44 4.89
C LEU A 714 -3.40 36.43 4.23
N ASP A 715 -4.06 35.58 5.02
CA ASP A 715 -5.04 34.60 4.50
C ASP A 715 -6.38 34.72 5.23
N ASN A 716 -7.45 34.94 4.48
CA ASN A 716 -8.78 35.16 5.04
C ASN A 716 -8.82 36.36 6.03
N VAL A 717 -8.12 37.46 5.68
CA VAL A 717 -8.01 38.67 6.50
C VAL A 717 -8.70 39.85 5.82
N LYS A 718 -9.50 40.60 6.58
CA LYS A 718 -9.99 41.93 6.20
C LYS A 718 -9.10 42.99 6.82
N TYR A 719 -8.13 43.47 6.06
CA TYR A 719 -7.20 44.48 6.50
C TYR A 719 -7.71 45.89 6.14
N LYS A 720 -7.97 46.71 7.17
CA LYS A 720 -8.33 48.13 7.03
C LYS A 720 -7.22 49.03 7.56
N ARG A 721 -6.82 50.00 6.75
CA ARG A 721 -5.81 50.99 7.08
C ARG A 721 -6.45 52.38 7.22
N THR A 722 -6.21 53.12 8.32
CA THR A 722 -6.95 54.39 8.60
C THR A 722 -6.15 55.70 8.49
N GLY A 723 -4.81 55.73 8.64
CA GLY A 723 -3.93 56.90 8.36
C GLY A 723 -3.78 57.33 6.88
N ASN A 724 -2.58 57.69 6.42
CA ASN A 724 -2.32 58.09 5.00
C ASN A 724 -1.14 57.35 4.33
N ASN A 725 -0.49 56.44 5.06
CA ASN A 725 0.64 55.64 4.54
C ASN A 725 0.12 54.55 3.56
N PRO A 726 1.01 53.86 2.82
CA PRO A 726 0.66 52.61 2.15
C PRO A 726 0.05 51.61 3.14
N ALA A 727 -0.85 50.72 2.76
CA ALA A 727 -1.33 49.68 3.67
C ALA A 727 -0.22 48.67 3.98
N ILE A 728 0.55 48.29 2.97
CA ILE A 728 1.77 47.48 3.12
C ILE A 728 2.94 48.22 2.49
N LEU A 729 4.01 48.44 3.25
CA LEU A 729 5.28 48.97 2.77
C LEU A 729 6.37 47.91 2.91
N CYS A 730 6.93 47.48 1.79
CA CYS A 730 8.00 46.49 1.75
C CYS A 730 9.31 47.13 1.28
N GLY A 731 10.31 47.08 2.14
CA GLY A 731 11.60 47.71 1.95
C GLY A 731 11.68 49.13 2.52
N VAL A 732 12.84 49.75 2.30
CA VAL A 732 13.10 51.14 2.65
C VAL A 732 13.62 51.87 1.40
N GLN A 733 13.05 53.05 1.13
CA GLN A 733 13.43 53.83 -0.04
C GLN A 733 14.93 54.16 -0.02
N ASN A 734 15.61 53.97 -1.16
CA ASN A 734 17.06 54.16 -1.33
C ASN A 734 17.94 53.20 -0.52
N ASP A 735 17.38 52.13 0.05
CA ASP A 735 18.14 51.13 0.81
C ASP A 735 17.83 49.72 0.30
N ASP A 736 18.73 49.19 -0.54
CA ASP A 736 18.59 47.86 -1.16
C ASP A 736 18.98 46.70 -0.22
N THR A 737 19.15 46.98 1.09
CA THR A 737 19.38 45.95 2.10
C THR A 737 18.14 45.06 2.25
N TYR A 738 16.95 45.65 2.33
CA TYR A 738 15.70 44.98 2.67
C TYR A 738 15.00 44.38 1.44
N LYS A 739 15.45 43.22 0.94
CA LYS A 739 15.01 42.67 -0.37
C LYS A 739 14.72 41.16 -0.34
N ASN A 740 14.24 40.65 -1.47
CA ASN A 740 13.82 39.26 -1.69
C ASN A 740 12.68 38.80 -0.79
N ASN A 741 11.87 39.73 -0.29
CA ASN A 741 10.72 39.37 0.52
C ASN A 741 9.56 38.88 -0.36
N ILE A 742 8.69 38.07 0.23
CA ILE A 742 7.47 37.56 -0.40
C ILE A 742 6.26 38.07 0.37
N ILE A 743 5.33 38.73 -0.30
CA ILE A 743 4.05 39.18 0.25
C ILE A 743 2.98 38.29 -0.36
N ARG A 744 2.32 37.45 0.44
CA ARG A 744 1.21 36.59 0.01
C ARG A 744 -0.10 37.10 0.59
N ILE A 745 -1.08 37.35 -0.28
CA ILE A 745 -2.42 37.81 0.11
C ILE A 745 -3.43 36.88 -0.54
N LYS A 746 -4.12 36.08 0.28
CA LYS A 746 -5.07 35.07 -0.18
C LYS A 746 -6.42 35.25 0.47
N ASN A 747 -7.51 35.12 -0.29
CA ASN A 747 -8.88 35.24 0.24
C ASN A 747 -9.11 36.49 1.11
N SER A 748 -8.37 37.58 0.85
CA SER A 748 -8.23 38.70 1.78
C SER A 748 -8.62 40.01 1.10
N SER A 749 -8.96 41.02 1.91
CA SER A 749 -9.29 42.36 1.40
C SER A 749 -8.45 43.42 2.08
N ILE A 750 -7.93 44.37 1.32
CA ILE A 750 -7.23 45.56 1.82
C ILE A 750 -8.07 46.81 1.50
N ASP A 751 -8.51 47.53 2.52
CA ASP A 751 -9.03 48.91 2.40
C ASP A 751 -7.91 49.89 2.77
N ALA A 752 -7.43 50.63 1.77
CA ALA A 752 -6.29 51.53 1.91
C ALA A 752 -6.67 53.00 2.18
N ASN A 753 -7.92 53.29 2.56
CA ASN A 753 -8.47 54.65 2.80
C ASN A 753 -7.96 55.72 1.82
N SER A 754 -8.56 55.73 0.63
CA SER A 754 -8.59 56.63 -0.53
C SER A 754 -7.34 57.45 -0.93
N VAL A 755 -6.57 57.92 0.02
CA VAL A 755 -5.32 58.68 -0.08
C VAL A 755 -4.09 57.76 0.00
N GLY A 756 -4.18 56.64 0.72
CA GLY A 756 -3.08 55.69 0.90
C GLY A 756 -2.87 54.76 -0.30
N LEU A 757 -1.67 54.24 -0.47
CA LEU A 757 -1.38 53.17 -1.45
C LEU A 757 -1.82 51.80 -0.88
N GLY A 758 -2.14 50.82 -1.73
CA GLY A 758 -2.40 49.45 -1.28
C GLY A 758 -1.10 48.76 -0.84
N VAL A 759 -0.34 48.24 -1.80
CA VAL A 759 0.97 47.61 -1.57
C VAL A 759 2.06 48.43 -2.25
N ALA A 760 3.04 48.90 -1.48
CA ALA A 760 4.20 49.65 -1.95
C ALA A 760 5.49 48.85 -1.76
N MET A 761 6.26 48.66 -2.84
CA MET A 761 7.56 47.98 -2.83
C MET A 761 8.67 48.98 -3.22
N THR A 762 9.69 49.12 -2.38
CA THR A 762 10.81 50.07 -2.60
C THR A 762 12.15 49.38 -2.92
N THR A 763 12.16 48.05 -2.87
CA THR A 763 13.30 47.17 -3.21
C THR A 763 12.80 45.96 -4.02
N LYS A 764 13.70 45.06 -4.44
CA LYS A 764 13.35 43.87 -5.23
C LYS A 764 12.57 42.85 -4.37
N ASN A 765 11.27 42.67 -4.63
CA ASN A 765 10.43 41.74 -3.86
C ASN A 765 9.43 40.98 -4.73
N THR A 766 8.73 40.01 -4.13
CA THR A 766 7.65 39.25 -4.76
C THR A 766 6.32 39.57 -4.10
N LEU A 767 5.28 39.84 -4.90
CA LEU A 767 3.89 39.97 -4.46
C LEU A 767 3.05 38.89 -5.14
N GLU A 768 2.36 38.07 -4.34
CA GLU A 768 1.44 37.04 -4.80
C GLU A 768 0.05 37.31 -4.20
N MET A 769 -0.94 37.59 -5.05
CA MET A 769 -2.33 37.79 -4.64
C MET A 769 -3.25 36.78 -5.31
N GLU A 770 -4.12 36.15 -4.54
CA GLU A 770 -5.08 35.15 -5.03
C GLU A 770 -6.47 35.39 -4.38
N ASN A 771 -7.53 35.43 -5.20
CA ASN A 771 -8.91 35.59 -4.73
C ASN A 771 -9.08 36.73 -3.72
N SER A 772 -8.41 37.85 -3.97
CA SER A 772 -8.24 38.94 -3.02
C SER A 772 -8.57 40.29 -3.63
N LYS A 773 -8.81 41.30 -2.79
CA LYS A 773 -9.14 42.66 -3.27
C LYS A 773 -8.31 43.76 -2.61
N ILE A 774 -8.01 44.81 -3.36
CA ILE A 774 -7.53 46.11 -2.87
C ILE A 774 -8.56 47.16 -3.27
N GLU A 775 -9.12 47.87 -2.31
CA GLU A 775 -10.11 48.91 -2.52
C GLU A 775 -9.76 50.20 -1.78
N ASN A 776 -10.41 51.29 -2.19
CA ASN A 776 -10.20 52.61 -1.62
C ASN A 776 -8.69 52.95 -1.54
N ALA A 777 -7.93 52.71 -2.60
CA ALA A 777 -6.52 53.08 -2.64
C ALA A 777 -6.29 54.22 -3.64
N ALA A 778 -5.33 55.09 -3.34
CA ALA A 778 -4.84 56.06 -4.31
C ALA A 778 -4.21 55.33 -5.51
N ILE A 779 -3.32 54.36 -5.25
CA ILE A 779 -2.75 53.40 -6.20
C ILE A 779 -2.79 52.03 -5.53
N GLY A 780 -3.18 50.99 -6.26
CA GLY A 780 -3.36 49.65 -5.71
C GLY A 780 -2.02 48.98 -5.42
N ILE A 781 -1.20 48.82 -6.46
CA ILE A 781 0.15 48.27 -6.36
C ILE A 781 1.14 49.29 -6.90
N TYR A 782 2.13 49.65 -6.09
CA TYR A 782 3.13 50.66 -6.42
C TYR A 782 4.55 50.12 -6.24
N GLN A 783 5.41 50.36 -7.22
CA GLN A 783 6.86 50.20 -7.09
C GLN A 783 7.58 51.50 -7.47
N ASP A 784 8.55 51.90 -6.65
CA ASP A 784 9.35 53.10 -6.88
C ASP A 784 10.49 52.90 -7.90
N HIS A 785 11.01 54.02 -8.41
CA HIS A 785 12.08 54.07 -9.43
C HIS A 785 13.48 53.71 -8.94
N PHE A 786 13.63 53.35 -7.67
CA PHE A 786 14.89 52.90 -7.09
C PHE A 786 14.99 51.37 -7.13
N SER A 787 13.85 50.67 -7.15
CA SER A 787 13.73 49.21 -7.21
C SER A 787 13.76 48.63 -8.63
N THR A 788 14.23 47.37 -8.74
CA THR A 788 14.29 46.60 -10.00
C THR A 788 14.10 45.11 -9.77
N GLY A 789 13.54 44.40 -10.74
CA GLY A 789 13.52 42.93 -10.76
C GLY A 789 12.46 42.28 -9.86
N SER A 790 11.41 43.02 -9.46
CA SER A 790 10.32 42.48 -8.65
C SER A 790 9.39 41.59 -9.47
N THR A 791 8.73 40.65 -8.79
CA THR A 791 7.75 39.75 -9.41
C THR A 791 6.38 39.97 -8.78
N ILE A 792 5.37 40.20 -9.61
CA ILE A 792 3.99 40.40 -9.18
C ILE A 792 3.13 39.34 -9.89
N LYS A 793 2.42 38.53 -9.10
CA LYS A 793 1.48 37.51 -9.59
C LYS A 793 0.11 37.76 -8.99
N LEU A 794 -0.89 37.96 -9.84
CA LEU A 794 -2.26 38.23 -9.44
C LEU A 794 -3.17 37.17 -10.07
N VAL A 795 -3.91 36.44 -9.25
CA VAL A 795 -4.88 35.42 -9.70
C VAL A 795 -6.24 35.79 -9.13
N ASN A 796 -7.22 35.99 -10.02
CA ASN A 796 -8.59 36.38 -9.66
C ASN A 796 -8.63 37.53 -8.62
N THR A 797 -7.82 38.57 -8.85
CA THR A 797 -7.63 39.69 -7.93
C THR A 797 -8.41 40.92 -8.38
N GLU A 798 -9.06 41.62 -7.46
CA GLU A 798 -9.78 42.87 -7.72
C GLU A 798 -9.01 44.09 -7.18
N ILE A 799 -8.77 45.11 -8.00
CA ILE A 799 -8.06 46.34 -7.63
C ILE A 799 -8.91 47.53 -8.07
N MET A 800 -9.38 48.32 -7.11
CA MET A 800 -10.25 49.49 -7.32
C MET A 800 -9.60 50.75 -6.74
N THR A 801 -9.18 51.67 -7.60
CA THR A 801 -8.28 52.78 -7.19
C THR A 801 -8.65 54.13 -7.79
N ALA A 802 -8.17 55.21 -7.17
CA ALA A 802 -8.39 56.58 -7.65
C ALA A 802 -7.50 56.91 -8.86
N VAL A 803 -6.20 56.70 -8.75
CA VAL A 803 -5.18 56.82 -9.80
C VAL A 803 -4.45 55.48 -9.88
N PRO A 804 -3.54 55.20 -10.84
CA PRO A 804 -3.48 53.90 -11.52
C PRO A 804 -3.64 52.65 -10.66
N GLY A 805 -4.33 51.64 -11.18
CA GLY A 805 -4.52 50.38 -10.45
C GLY A 805 -3.18 49.75 -10.06
N ILE A 806 -2.28 49.67 -11.04
CA ILE A 806 -0.90 49.19 -10.87
C ILE A 806 0.06 50.22 -11.47
N LEU A 807 1.05 50.65 -10.71
CA LEU A 807 2.14 51.51 -11.18
C LEU A 807 3.50 50.89 -10.82
N LEU A 808 4.20 50.34 -11.82
CA LEU A 808 5.54 49.76 -11.66
C LEU A 808 6.59 50.61 -12.36
N ASN A 809 7.27 51.46 -11.58
CA ASN A 809 8.31 52.33 -12.11
C ASN A 809 9.69 51.72 -11.89
N ASN A 810 10.24 51.01 -12.87
CA ASN A 810 11.52 50.33 -12.70
C ASN A 810 12.72 51.29 -12.90
N LYS A 811 13.82 51.11 -12.15
CA LYS A 811 15.07 51.89 -12.30
C LYS A 811 15.64 51.80 -13.72
N THR A 812 16.19 52.89 -14.21
CA THR A 812 16.91 52.91 -15.50
C THR A 812 18.10 51.94 -15.46
N GLY A 813 18.20 51.04 -16.45
CA GLY A 813 19.26 50.01 -16.51
C GLY A 813 19.09 48.85 -15.52
N GLY A 814 17.97 48.80 -14.80
CA GLY A 814 17.63 47.74 -13.86
C GLY A 814 17.16 46.43 -14.50
N ALA A 815 17.16 45.35 -13.72
CA ALA A 815 16.52 44.09 -14.12
C ALA A 815 15.01 44.30 -14.30
N ARG A 816 14.41 43.62 -15.27
CA ARG A 816 12.98 43.76 -15.58
C ARG A 816 12.11 43.25 -14.45
N ASN A 817 11.03 43.96 -14.16
CA ASN A 817 9.97 43.41 -13.34
C ASN A 817 9.20 42.33 -14.13
N ILE A 818 8.50 41.45 -13.43
CA ILE A 818 7.58 40.47 -13.99
C ILE A 818 6.19 40.79 -13.44
N LEU A 819 5.20 40.96 -14.30
CA LEU A 819 3.79 41.14 -13.92
C LEU A 819 2.94 40.08 -14.63
N ASN A 820 2.41 39.14 -13.86
CA ASN A 820 1.52 38.09 -14.33
C ASN A 820 0.14 38.27 -13.70
N ILE A 821 -0.89 38.33 -14.55
CA ILE A 821 -2.29 38.52 -14.14
C ILE A 821 -3.13 37.43 -14.81
N GLU A 822 -3.86 36.67 -14.01
CA GLU A 822 -4.78 35.62 -14.45
C GLU A 822 -6.17 35.86 -13.85
N GLY A 823 -7.10 36.38 -14.65
CA GLY A 823 -8.43 36.76 -14.19
C GLY A 823 -8.46 38.01 -13.30
N GLY A 824 -9.64 38.29 -12.74
CA GLY A 824 -9.86 39.43 -11.85
C GLY A 824 -10.14 40.76 -12.58
N LYS A 825 -10.13 41.85 -11.81
CA LYS A 825 -10.52 43.19 -12.26
C LYS A 825 -9.54 44.25 -11.79
N ILE A 826 -9.10 45.11 -12.69
CA ILE A 826 -8.29 46.29 -12.35
C ILE A 826 -8.99 47.52 -12.90
N HIS A 827 -9.35 48.42 -11.99
CA HIS A 827 -10.14 49.60 -12.29
C HIS A 827 -9.48 50.85 -11.71
N SER A 828 -9.40 51.91 -12.51
CA SER A 828 -8.95 53.22 -12.07
C SER A 828 -9.98 54.31 -12.38
N MET A 829 -10.28 55.17 -11.41
CA MET A 829 -11.24 56.27 -11.60
C MET A 829 -10.68 57.38 -12.50
N ALA A 830 -9.43 57.78 -12.29
CA ALA A 830 -8.81 58.92 -12.98
C ALA A 830 -7.49 58.57 -13.70
N GLY A 831 -6.92 57.39 -13.45
CA GLY A 831 -5.67 56.93 -14.07
C GLY A 831 -5.88 55.86 -15.15
N SER A 832 -4.79 55.19 -15.54
CA SER A 832 -4.85 53.97 -16.34
C SER A 832 -5.00 52.74 -15.43
N ALA A 833 -5.52 51.62 -15.93
CA ALA A 833 -5.59 50.41 -15.09
C ALA A 833 -4.18 49.90 -14.73
N ILE A 834 -3.27 49.84 -15.71
CA ILE A 834 -1.89 49.39 -15.53
C ILE A 834 -0.93 50.39 -16.17
N GLU A 835 0.10 50.78 -15.42
CA GLU A 835 1.22 51.60 -15.89
C GLU A 835 2.54 50.95 -15.48
N VAL A 836 3.34 50.57 -16.47
CA VAL A 836 4.57 49.82 -16.20
C VAL A 836 5.75 50.32 -17.02
N ARG A 837 6.94 50.17 -16.46
CA ARG A 837 8.21 50.52 -17.09
C ARG A 837 9.20 49.37 -16.93
N LEU A 838 9.89 48.99 -18.02
CA LEU A 838 10.84 47.87 -18.06
C LEU A 838 10.29 46.62 -17.35
N THR A 839 9.12 46.16 -17.78
CA THR A 839 8.39 45.05 -17.17
C THR A 839 8.00 44.04 -18.25
N ASN A 840 8.25 42.76 -17.99
CA ASN A 840 7.63 41.66 -18.74
C ASN A 840 6.22 41.46 -18.22
N ILE A 841 5.24 41.44 -19.10
CA ILE A 841 3.82 41.40 -18.73
C ILE A 841 3.09 40.24 -19.39
N THR A 842 2.33 39.51 -18.59
CA THR A 842 1.34 38.54 -19.03
C THR A 842 0.01 38.90 -18.39
N VAL A 843 -1.03 39.14 -19.19
CA VAL A 843 -2.39 39.36 -18.70
C VAL A 843 -3.34 38.43 -19.44
N LYS A 844 -4.03 37.57 -18.69
CA LYS A 844 -4.95 36.58 -19.23
C LYS A 844 -6.32 36.70 -18.56
N GLY A 845 -7.38 36.87 -19.34
CA GLY A 845 -8.76 36.81 -18.82
C GLY A 845 -9.15 37.91 -17.84
N ALA A 846 -8.43 39.03 -17.76
CA ALA A 846 -8.70 40.11 -16.80
C ALA A 846 -9.62 41.20 -17.37
N GLU A 847 -10.40 41.85 -16.50
CA GLU A 847 -11.12 43.09 -16.79
C GLU A 847 -10.27 44.31 -16.44
N LEU A 848 -9.95 45.14 -17.44
CA LEU A 848 -9.18 46.37 -17.28
C LEU A 848 -10.06 47.58 -17.60
N SER A 849 -10.18 48.52 -16.67
CA SER A 849 -11.11 49.66 -16.85
C SER A 849 -10.58 50.99 -16.35
N SER A 850 -11.04 52.06 -16.99
CA SER A 850 -10.75 53.43 -16.60
C SER A 850 -11.99 54.32 -16.79
N ASP A 851 -12.36 55.08 -15.77
CA ASP A 851 -13.43 56.07 -15.84
C ASP A 851 -12.96 57.43 -16.38
N ASN A 852 -11.66 57.58 -16.65
CA ASN A 852 -11.13 58.81 -17.22
C ASN A 852 -11.54 58.95 -18.69
N THR A 853 -12.35 59.98 -18.97
CA THR A 853 -12.86 60.29 -20.31
C THR A 853 -11.80 60.92 -21.21
N THR A 854 -10.70 61.41 -20.65
CA THR A 854 -9.61 62.05 -21.38
C THR A 854 -8.41 61.12 -21.43
N GLN A 855 -7.98 60.81 -22.65
CA GLN A 855 -6.75 60.07 -22.88
C GLN A 855 -5.58 61.03 -23.03
N SER A 856 -4.73 61.06 -22.01
CA SER A 856 -3.48 61.81 -22.00
C SER A 856 -2.47 61.08 -21.15
N TYR A 857 -1.21 61.08 -21.53
CA TYR A 857 -0.18 60.45 -20.71
C TYR A 857 1.11 61.25 -20.76
N LYS A 858 1.58 61.64 -19.58
CA LYS A 858 2.87 62.26 -19.39
C LYS A 858 3.53 61.61 -18.20
N PHE A 859 4.64 60.93 -18.43
CA PHE A 859 5.41 60.36 -17.34
C PHE A 859 6.17 61.46 -16.58
N ILE A 860 5.98 61.55 -15.26
CA ILE A 860 6.77 62.42 -14.38
C ILE A 860 7.68 61.53 -13.52
N GLN A 861 8.87 62.01 -13.19
CA GLN A 861 9.74 61.33 -12.23
C GLN A 861 9.04 61.25 -10.87
N GLY A 862 8.57 60.06 -10.48
CA GLY A 862 7.70 59.84 -9.32
C GLY A 862 6.29 59.33 -9.63
N GLY A 863 5.89 59.25 -10.91
CA GLY A 863 4.62 58.67 -11.35
C GLY A 863 4.07 59.31 -12.64
N GLY A 864 3.12 58.65 -13.29
CA GLY A 864 2.42 59.23 -14.45
C GLY A 864 1.49 60.38 -14.06
N SER A 865 1.47 61.44 -14.87
CA SER A 865 0.39 62.45 -14.91
C SER A 865 -0.41 62.23 -16.19
N GLY A 866 -1.67 61.83 -16.06
CA GLY A 866 -2.53 61.41 -17.18
C GLY A 866 -3.16 60.04 -16.93
N GLY A 867 -4.09 59.62 -17.80
CA GLY A 867 -4.85 58.39 -17.64
C GLY A 867 -5.77 58.11 -18.82
N GLY A 868 -6.76 57.24 -18.60
CA GLY A 868 -7.77 56.91 -19.60
C GLY A 868 -7.43 55.70 -20.48
N TYR A 869 -6.32 55.01 -20.19
CA TYR A 869 -5.89 53.82 -20.91
C TYR A 869 -6.12 52.56 -20.07
N GLY A 870 -6.21 51.40 -20.75
CA GLY A 870 -6.15 50.12 -20.05
C GLY A 870 -4.73 49.85 -19.57
N ILE A 871 -3.76 49.90 -20.49
CA ILE A 871 -2.35 49.62 -20.20
C ILE A 871 -1.46 50.68 -20.84
N VAL A 872 -0.57 51.26 -20.03
CA VAL A 872 0.49 52.13 -20.50
C VAL A 872 1.83 51.46 -20.28
N LEU A 873 2.60 51.32 -21.35
CA LEU A 873 3.91 50.69 -21.36
C LEU A 873 4.96 51.79 -21.59
N GLY A 874 5.65 52.20 -20.54
CA GLY A 874 6.57 53.34 -20.55
C GLY A 874 8.03 52.99 -20.83
N GLY A 875 8.67 53.77 -21.72
CA GLY A 875 10.13 53.89 -21.85
C GLY A 875 10.67 55.07 -21.04
N HIS A 876 11.95 55.06 -20.66
CA HIS A 876 12.59 56.19 -20.00
C HIS A 876 13.70 56.74 -20.86
N ALA A 877 13.62 58.06 -21.07
CA ALA A 877 14.52 58.87 -21.87
C ALA A 877 14.48 58.55 -23.38
N LEU A 878 14.72 59.61 -24.16
CA LEU A 878 14.96 59.56 -25.60
C LEU A 878 15.92 58.40 -25.93
N ASN A 879 15.50 57.52 -26.83
CA ASN A 879 16.30 56.46 -27.45
C ASN A 879 16.59 55.17 -26.65
N ILE A 880 15.89 54.86 -25.56
CA ILE A 880 15.91 53.48 -25.01
C ILE A 880 14.78 52.67 -25.64
N PRO A 881 15.07 51.59 -26.40
CA PRO A 881 14.05 50.82 -27.10
C PRO A 881 13.05 50.14 -26.16
N PHE A 882 11.82 50.01 -26.67
CA PHE A 882 10.75 49.23 -26.07
C PHE A 882 11.07 47.73 -26.17
N GLU A 883 11.90 47.25 -25.26
CA GLU A 883 12.27 45.84 -25.17
C GLU A 883 11.46 45.18 -24.04
N GLY A 884 11.04 43.91 -24.19
CA GLY A 884 10.26 43.16 -23.20
C GLY A 884 9.38 42.09 -23.84
N THR A 885 8.86 41.16 -23.03
CA THR A 885 7.84 40.19 -23.47
C THR A 885 6.46 40.65 -22.99
N TYR A 886 5.49 40.69 -23.90
CA TYR A 886 4.14 41.17 -23.65
C TYR A 886 3.15 40.12 -24.19
N LEU A 887 2.37 39.49 -23.31
CA LEU A 887 1.33 38.53 -23.67
C LEU A 887 -0.01 39.01 -23.11
N PHE A 888 -0.98 39.19 -24.01
CA PHE A 888 -2.35 39.59 -23.66
C PHE A 888 -3.32 38.59 -24.29
N GLU A 889 -4.08 37.88 -23.46
CA GLU A 889 -4.97 36.80 -23.90
C GLU A 889 -6.36 36.98 -23.28
N ASN A 890 -7.42 37.03 -24.09
CA ASN A 890 -8.82 37.03 -23.62
C ASN A 890 -9.18 38.12 -22.59
N ASN A 891 -8.56 39.30 -22.65
CA ASN A 891 -8.84 40.40 -21.72
C ASN A 891 -9.98 41.31 -22.20
N THR A 892 -10.75 41.85 -21.24
CA THR A 892 -11.84 42.81 -21.50
C THR A 892 -11.40 44.21 -21.10
N PHE A 893 -11.69 45.21 -21.95
CA PHE A 893 -11.37 46.61 -21.70
C PHE A 893 -12.64 47.47 -21.67
N THR A 894 -12.83 48.21 -20.58
CA THR A 894 -13.97 49.14 -20.41
C THR A 894 -13.43 50.54 -20.12
N LEU A 895 -13.33 51.37 -21.16
CA LEU A 895 -12.76 52.72 -21.08
C LEU A 895 -13.83 53.80 -21.32
N ALA A 896 -13.96 54.75 -20.40
CA ALA A 896 -14.93 55.85 -20.50
C ALA A 896 -14.64 56.79 -21.68
N ALA A 897 -13.41 56.81 -22.21
CA ALA A 897 -13.05 57.51 -23.43
C ALA A 897 -13.77 56.99 -24.69
N GLY A 898 -14.44 55.83 -24.62
CA GLY A 898 -15.30 55.29 -25.66
C GLY A 898 -14.70 54.09 -26.41
N PRO A 899 -15.48 53.43 -27.29
CA PRO A 899 -15.10 52.15 -27.90
C PRO A 899 -13.93 52.22 -28.89
N GLY A 900 -13.59 53.42 -29.40
CA GLY A 900 -12.44 53.64 -30.28
C GLY A 900 -11.16 54.06 -29.54
N ALA A 901 -11.20 54.15 -28.21
CA ALA A 901 -10.09 54.62 -27.41
C ALA A 901 -8.95 53.58 -27.40
N PRO A 902 -7.69 53.97 -27.68
CA PRO A 902 -6.52 53.13 -27.47
C PRO A 902 -6.55 52.39 -26.14
N LYS A 903 -6.47 51.06 -26.19
CA LYS A 903 -6.49 50.19 -25.01
C LYS A 903 -5.10 50.07 -24.39
N ILE A 904 -4.10 49.87 -25.25
CA ILE A 904 -2.70 49.67 -24.89
C ILE A 904 -1.87 50.70 -25.66
N VAL A 905 -1.04 51.46 -24.95
CA VAL A 905 -0.17 52.48 -25.55
C VAL A 905 1.27 52.32 -25.09
N LYS A 906 2.22 52.63 -25.97
CA LYS A 906 3.64 52.76 -25.64
C LYS A 906 3.99 54.22 -25.50
N TYR A 907 4.68 54.59 -24.44
CA TYR A 907 5.18 55.95 -24.23
C TYR A 907 6.68 56.03 -24.53
N ASN A 908 7.04 56.82 -25.55
CA ASN A 908 8.40 56.94 -26.08
C ASN A 908 9.19 58.16 -25.53
N GLY A 909 8.62 58.92 -24.59
CA GLY A 909 9.35 59.95 -23.83
C GLY A 909 9.44 61.35 -24.46
N THR A 910 8.68 61.67 -25.52
CA THR A 910 8.69 62.99 -26.17
C THR A 910 7.34 63.71 -26.12
N GLY A 911 7.17 64.67 -25.19
CA GLY A 911 6.02 65.58 -25.16
C GLY A 911 4.64 64.90 -25.07
N ASP A 912 3.58 65.67 -25.33
CA ASP A 912 2.19 65.17 -25.34
C ASP A 912 1.89 64.28 -26.58
N ASP A 913 2.81 64.23 -27.56
CA ASP A 913 2.65 63.56 -28.87
C ASP A 913 3.40 62.20 -28.97
N GLY A 914 4.03 61.73 -27.89
CA GLY A 914 4.97 60.58 -27.90
C GLY A 914 4.35 59.20 -27.65
N LEU A 915 3.07 58.99 -27.96
CA LEU A 915 2.37 57.73 -27.73
C LEU A 915 2.20 56.92 -29.02
N ASP A 916 2.80 55.73 -29.09
CA ASP A 916 2.52 54.76 -30.14
C ASP A 916 1.38 53.83 -29.68
N VAL A 917 0.27 53.83 -30.42
CA VAL A 917 -0.85 52.92 -30.16
C VAL A 917 -0.47 51.50 -30.57
N ILE A 918 -0.58 50.55 -29.63
CA ILE A 918 -0.58 49.13 -29.97
C ILE A 918 -2.04 48.77 -30.26
N GLN A 919 -2.37 48.54 -31.53
CA GLN A 919 -3.71 48.11 -31.93
C GLN A 919 -4.08 46.76 -31.34
#